data_AF-A0AA35YF46-F1
#
_entry.id   AF-A0AA35YF46-F1
#
_cell.length_a   1.000
_cell.length_b   1.000
_cell.length_c   1.000
_cell.angle_alpha   90.00
_cell.angle_beta   90.00
_cell.angle_gamma   90.00
#
_symmetry.space_group_name_H-M   'P 1'
#
loop_
_entity.id
_entity.type
_entity.pdbx_description
1 polymer ?
#
loop_
_entity_poly.entity_id
_entity_poly.type
_entity_poly.pdbx_seq_one_letter_code
_entity_poly.pdbx_strand_id
1 'polypeptide(L)'
;MKIDQYFGLVLSVPDMFLKFQSRFSITTLSLFKNNKNSTFDPQSHAIQIFETSLSSIVASSCCMMAGLLTLVVVLCLINIGWSQEAPYRIHTLFSVECQNYFDWQTVGLVHSFRKSGQPGPITRLLSCTDEEKKSYRGMDLAPTFEVPSMSRHPRTGDWYPAINKPAGVVHWLKHSKDAQNVDWVVILDADMIIRGPILPWEIGAEKGRPVAAYYGYLVGCDNILAKLHTKNPELCDKVGGLLAMHIDDLRALAPMWLSKTEEVREDTAHWSTNITGDIYGKGWISEMYGYSFGAAEVGLRHKINDNLMIYPGYIPREGVEPILMHYGLPFSVGNWSFSKLEHHEDDIVYDCGRLFPEPPFPREVKAMEPDKHKVRGLFLNLECINTLNQGLIIQHAAFGCPKPKWSKYLSFLKSKHFAELTQPKECSTYFDWQTVGLMHSFGLSGQPGNITRLLSCTEEDLKKYKGHDLAPTHYVPSMSRHPLTGDWYPAINKPAAVLHWLNHVKTDAEFIVILDADMIMRGPITPWEFKAAKGKPVSTPYDYLIGCDNELAKLHTSHPEACDKVGGVIIMHIDDLRKFALLWLHKTEEVRADTAHYGKNITGDIYETGWISEMYGYSFGAAELKLQHVISREIMIYPGYAPEPGVKYRVFHYGLDFRVGNWSFDKANWRDVDLVNNCWAKFPDPPETSEADRTNEEAYQRDLLSIECGKTLNEALQLHHEKRRCGDVRESSRVPPPPDMEIVDEVKFERSGNMSEKVVDQLLPSESSQTFLDFRFWMIFLWGSSVLGFGVVMMVILRGKRQKKRGKKSRSVSSRGEFKENLGNR
;
A
#
# COMPACT_ATOMS: atom_id res chain seq x y z
N MET A 1 16.22 -13.71 24.60
CA MET A 1 17.44 -14.53 24.37
C MET A 1 17.11 -15.77 23.55
N LYS A 2 17.17 -15.65 22.21
CA LYS A 2 17.30 -16.71 21.18
C LYS A 2 17.01 -16.05 19.81
N ILE A 3 17.73 -14.99 19.47
CA ILE A 3 17.65 -14.30 18.15
C ILE A 3 19.04 -14.10 17.53
N ASP A 4 20.13 -14.28 18.29
CA ASP A 4 21.50 -14.01 17.81
C ASP A 4 22.09 -15.08 16.86
N GLN A 5 21.41 -16.22 16.63
CA GLN A 5 21.98 -17.33 15.84
C GLN A 5 21.54 -17.38 14.36
N TYR A 6 20.56 -16.57 13.93
CA TYR A 6 20.04 -16.65 12.56
C TYR A 6 20.67 -15.64 11.59
N PHE A 7 21.19 -14.49 12.06
CA PHE A 7 21.78 -13.46 11.21
C PHE A 7 23.22 -13.77 10.73
N GLY A 8 23.94 -14.67 11.41
CA GLY A 8 25.32 -15.03 11.06
C GLY A 8 25.48 -15.85 9.77
N LEU A 9 24.41 -16.47 9.25
CA LEU A 9 24.49 -17.40 8.12
C LEU A 9 24.23 -16.76 6.75
N VAL A 10 23.50 -15.64 6.70
CA VAL A 10 23.08 -15.01 5.43
C VAL A 10 24.15 -14.06 4.88
N LEU A 11 25.03 -13.52 5.74
CA LEU A 11 26.08 -12.57 5.36
C LEU A 11 27.46 -13.20 5.05
N SER A 12 27.64 -14.52 5.23
CA SER A 12 28.94 -15.18 5.03
C SER A 12 29.16 -15.82 3.65
N VAL A 13 28.18 -15.76 2.75
CA VAL A 13 28.26 -16.38 1.41
C VAL A 13 29.19 -15.62 0.44
N PRO A 14 29.26 -14.27 0.43
CA PRO A 14 30.19 -13.54 -0.45
C PRO A 14 31.68 -13.71 -0.05
N ASP A 15 31.94 -13.87 1.25
CA ASP A 15 33.30 -13.92 1.82
C ASP A 15 34.01 -15.27 1.57
N MET A 16 33.22 -16.32 1.32
CA MET A 16 33.72 -17.65 0.94
C MET A 16 34.16 -17.70 -0.53
N PHE A 17 33.52 -16.91 -1.40
CA PHE A 17 33.83 -16.83 -2.84
C PHE A 17 35.13 -16.08 -3.12
N LEU A 18 35.39 -14.99 -2.38
CA LEU A 18 36.63 -14.19 -2.49
C LEU A 18 37.87 -14.94 -1.96
N LYS A 19 37.70 -15.82 -0.95
CA LYS A 19 38.79 -16.68 -0.45
C LYS A 19 39.11 -17.87 -1.37
N PHE A 20 38.17 -18.27 -2.24
CA PHE A 20 38.39 -19.36 -3.20
C PHE A 20 39.12 -18.90 -4.47
N GLN A 21 38.87 -17.68 -4.96
CA GLN A 21 39.58 -17.10 -6.11
C GLN A 21 41.04 -16.74 -5.79
N SER A 22 41.35 -16.29 -4.56
CA SER A 22 42.73 -15.90 -4.20
C SER A 22 43.69 -17.09 -4.06
N ARG A 23 43.18 -18.28 -3.71
CA ARG A 23 44.01 -19.52 -3.66
C ARG A 23 44.28 -20.14 -5.04
N PHE A 24 43.43 -19.89 -6.04
CA PHE A 24 43.64 -20.41 -7.39
C PHE A 24 44.68 -19.62 -8.19
N SER A 25 44.86 -18.33 -7.91
CA SER A 25 45.87 -17.49 -8.59
C SER A 25 47.30 -17.72 -8.09
N ILE A 26 47.48 -18.18 -6.85
CA ILE A 26 48.80 -18.32 -6.21
C ILE A 26 49.49 -19.65 -6.57
N THR A 27 48.75 -20.65 -7.08
CA THR A 27 49.33 -21.98 -7.37
C THR A 27 49.85 -22.13 -8.80
N THR A 28 49.49 -21.23 -9.72
CA THR A 28 49.90 -21.29 -11.15
C THR A 28 51.19 -20.51 -11.46
N LEU A 29 51.69 -19.70 -10.51
CA LEU A 29 52.86 -18.84 -10.70
C LEU A 29 54.17 -19.40 -10.13
N SER A 30 54.18 -20.61 -9.55
CA SER A 30 55.40 -21.22 -8.97
C SER A 30 56.03 -22.36 -9.78
N LEU A 31 55.55 -22.66 -10.99
CA LEU A 31 56.06 -23.78 -11.81
C LEU A 31 56.76 -23.40 -13.12
N PHE A 32 56.94 -22.11 -13.42
CA PHE A 32 57.71 -21.66 -14.59
C PHE A 32 58.91 -20.79 -14.18
N LYS A 33 59.91 -21.43 -13.57
CA LYS A 33 61.29 -20.93 -13.55
C LYS A 33 62.24 -22.08 -13.23
N ASN A 34 62.63 -22.84 -14.26
CA ASN A 34 64.02 -23.29 -14.45
C ASN A 34 64.17 -24.24 -15.66
N ASN A 35 65.30 -24.03 -16.33
CA ASN A 35 66.01 -24.86 -17.29
C ASN A 35 65.72 -24.79 -18.80
N LYS A 36 66.83 -24.50 -19.50
CA LYS A 36 67.07 -24.43 -20.93
C LYS A 36 67.39 -25.82 -21.51
N ASN A 37 67.24 -25.91 -22.83
CA ASN A 37 67.81 -26.87 -23.80
C ASN A 37 67.23 -28.29 -23.84
N SER A 38 66.45 -28.58 -24.89
CA SER A 38 66.85 -29.50 -25.99
C SER A 38 65.70 -29.72 -26.98
N THR A 39 66.05 -29.77 -28.26
CA THR A 39 65.27 -30.10 -29.45
C THR A 39 64.60 -31.48 -29.41
N PHE A 40 63.35 -31.59 -29.90
CA PHE A 40 62.77 -32.62 -30.82
C PHE A 40 61.23 -32.74 -30.65
N ASP A 41 60.52 -32.79 -31.77
CA ASP A 41 59.11 -33.26 -31.97
C ASP A 41 59.24 -34.60 -32.77
N PRO A 42 58.28 -35.57 -32.85
CA PRO A 42 56.84 -35.40 -32.63
C PRO A 42 56.00 -36.58 -32.04
N GLN A 43 54.72 -36.22 -31.78
CA GLN A 43 53.47 -36.99 -31.97
C GLN A 43 52.84 -37.87 -30.87
N SER A 44 51.57 -37.51 -30.64
CA SER A 44 50.37 -38.31 -30.30
C SER A 44 50.45 -39.33 -29.17
N HIS A 45 50.00 -38.94 -27.97
CA HIS A 45 49.22 -39.80 -27.06
C HIS A 45 48.76 -39.06 -25.77
N ALA A 46 49.25 -37.84 -25.52
CA ALA A 46 48.95 -37.11 -24.28
C ALA A 46 47.67 -36.23 -24.30
N ILE A 47 47.11 -35.93 -25.49
CA ILE A 47 45.99 -34.96 -25.60
C ILE A 47 44.62 -35.62 -25.32
N GLN A 48 44.47 -36.93 -25.55
CA GLN A 48 43.19 -37.62 -25.37
C GLN A 48 42.85 -37.93 -23.89
N ILE A 49 43.86 -37.99 -23.01
CA ILE A 49 43.69 -38.26 -21.57
C ILE A 49 43.40 -36.98 -20.79
N PHE A 50 43.83 -35.81 -21.29
CA PHE A 50 43.57 -34.52 -20.66
C PHE A 50 42.14 -34.00 -20.93
N GLU A 51 41.60 -34.21 -22.13
CA GLU A 51 40.22 -33.81 -22.46
C GLU A 51 39.14 -34.66 -21.75
N THR A 52 39.41 -35.94 -21.50
CA THR A 52 38.49 -36.85 -20.80
C THR A 52 38.47 -36.61 -19.28
N SER A 53 39.57 -36.13 -18.71
CA SER A 53 39.68 -35.72 -17.30
C SER A 53 39.03 -34.35 -17.02
N LEU A 54 39.23 -33.38 -17.92
CA LEU A 54 38.61 -32.04 -17.76
C LEU A 54 37.09 -32.08 -17.93
N SER A 55 36.59 -32.86 -18.91
CA SER A 55 35.15 -33.01 -19.15
C SER A 55 34.42 -33.72 -18.00
N SER A 56 35.06 -34.69 -17.34
CA SER A 56 34.49 -35.38 -16.17
C SER A 56 34.50 -34.50 -14.91
N ILE A 57 35.50 -33.65 -14.71
CA ILE A 57 35.56 -32.69 -13.59
C ILE A 57 34.56 -31.53 -13.78
N VAL A 58 34.41 -31.03 -15.02
CA VAL A 58 33.41 -29.99 -15.35
C VAL A 58 31.99 -30.57 -15.28
N ALA A 59 31.76 -31.80 -15.73
CA ALA A 59 30.46 -32.47 -15.60
C ALA A 59 30.09 -32.75 -14.14
N SER A 60 31.04 -33.15 -13.30
CA SER A 60 30.83 -33.36 -11.86
C SER A 60 30.54 -32.04 -11.13
N SER A 61 31.22 -30.95 -11.52
CA SER A 61 31.00 -29.61 -10.94
C SER A 61 29.67 -29.01 -11.39
N CYS A 62 29.27 -29.22 -12.66
CA CYS A 62 27.94 -28.85 -13.16
C CYS A 62 26.83 -29.69 -12.52
N CYS A 63 27.03 -30.98 -12.26
CA CYS A 63 26.05 -31.81 -11.54
C CYS A 63 25.91 -31.39 -10.07
N MET A 64 26.99 -31.03 -9.39
CA MET A 64 26.92 -30.50 -8.03
C MET A 64 26.25 -29.12 -7.99
N MET A 65 26.56 -28.23 -8.93
CA MET A 65 25.91 -26.92 -9.06
C MET A 65 24.43 -27.06 -9.39
N ALA A 66 24.05 -27.94 -10.34
CA ALA A 66 22.67 -28.21 -10.68
C ALA A 66 21.90 -28.86 -9.52
N GLY A 67 22.56 -29.76 -8.77
CA GLY A 67 22.03 -30.36 -7.54
C GLY A 67 21.83 -29.34 -6.43
N LEU A 68 22.76 -28.39 -6.26
CA LEU A 68 22.62 -27.28 -5.32
C LEU A 68 21.51 -26.33 -5.77
N LEU A 69 21.42 -26.03 -7.06
CA LEU A 69 20.37 -25.16 -7.61
C LEU A 69 19.00 -25.81 -7.45
N THR A 70 18.87 -27.12 -7.69
CA THR A 70 17.61 -27.84 -7.45
C THR A 70 17.31 -27.94 -5.97
N LEU A 71 18.29 -28.12 -5.08
CA LEU A 71 18.07 -28.10 -3.64
C LEU A 71 17.64 -26.71 -3.16
N VAL A 72 18.23 -25.64 -3.68
CA VAL A 72 17.84 -24.24 -3.40
C VAL A 72 16.46 -23.94 -3.96
N VAL A 73 16.15 -24.36 -5.18
CA VAL A 73 14.82 -24.21 -5.77
C VAL A 73 13.78 -25.03 -5.00
N VAL A 74 14.10 -26.24 -4.55
CA VAL A 74 13.21 -27.06 -3.72
C VAL A 74 13.05 -26.48 -2.32
N LEU A 75 14.10 -25.95 -1.70
CA LEU A 75 14.03 -25.23 -0.43
C LEU A 75 13.26 -23.91 -0.56
N CYS A 76 13.41 -23.18 -1.67
CA CYS A 76 12.61 -22.01 -2.01
C CYS A 76 11.15 -22.41 -2.25
N LEU A 77 10.87 -23.51 -2.95
CA LEU A 77 9.50 -24.01 -3.18
C LEU A 77 8.85 -24.57 -1.90
N ILE A 78 9.64 -25.11 -0.96
CA ILE A 78 9.16 -25.52 0.37
C ILE A 78 8.92 -24.29 1.26
N ASN A 79 9.73 -23.24 1.15
CA ASN A 79 9.53 -21.96 1.85
C ASN A 79 8.42 -21.10 1.24
N ILE A 80 8.09 -21.26 -0.05
CA ILE A 80 6.91 -20.64 -0.68
C ILE A 80 5.60 -21.24 -0.11
N GLY A 81 5.66 -22.39 0.56
CA GLY A 81 4.53 -23.01 1.25
C GLY A 81 4.33 -22.58 2.70
N TRP A 82 5.19 -21.72 3.25
CA TRP A 82 5.02 -21.18 4.60
C TRP A 82 4.50 -19.74 4.47
N SER A 83 3.19 -19.61 4.32
CA SER A 83 2.51 -18.37 4.68
C SER A 83 2.87 -18.10 6.13
N GLN A 84 3.73 -17.12 6.37
CA GLN A 84 4.02 -16.64 7.71
C GLN A 84 2.66 -16.22 8.30
N GLU A 85 2.22 -16.90 9.38
CA GLU A 85 0.97 -16.55 10.05
C GLU A 85 1.10 -15.09 10.49
N ALA A 86 0.20 -14.23 9.99
CA ALA A 86 0.10 -12.85 10.46
C ALA A 86 -0.02 -12.87 12.00
N PRO A 87 0.58 -11.91 12.73
CA PRO A 87 0.61 -11.92 14.19
C PRO A 87 -0.80 -11.99 14.81
N TYR A 88 -1.83 -11.61 14.05
CA TYR A 88 -3.23 -11.71 14.43
C TYR A 88 -4.07 -12.37 13.32
N ARG A 89 -5.10 -13.12 13.73
CA ARG A 89 -6.04 -13.78 12.81
C ARG A 89 -7.17 -12.82 12.48
N ILE A 90 -7.37 -12.57 11.18
CA ILE A 90 -8.42 -11.69 10.65
C ILE A 90 -9.47 -12.51 9.91
N HIS A 91 -10.75 -12.13 10.02
CA HIS A 91 -11.85 -12.72 9.27
C HIS A 91 -12.73 -11.61 8.67
N THR A 92 -13.05 -11.70 7.38
CA THR A 92 -13.94 -10.74 6.70
C THR A 92 -15.35 -11.32 6.57
N LEU A 93 -16.36 -10.55 6.96
CA LEU A 93 -17.78 -10.90 6.86
C LEU A 93 -18.52 -9.92 5.95
N PHE A 94 -19.51 -10.42 5.24
CA PHE A 94 -20.52 -9.58 4.58
C PHE A 94 -21.85 -10.32 4.58
N SER A 95 -22.96 -9.57 4.62
CA SER A 95 -24.31 -10.12 4.71
C SER A 95 -25.09 -9.92 3.42
N VAL A 96 -25.82 -10.93 2.98
CA VAL A 96 -26.65 -10.89 1.77
C VAL A 96 -27.90 -11.76 1.89
N GLU A 97 -28.82 -11.62 0.94
CA GLU A 97 -30.01 -12.46 0.77
C GLU A 97 -29.92 -13.33 -0.51
N CYS A 98 -30.75 -14.37 -0.59
CA CYS A 98 -30.85 -15.28 -1.75
C CYS A 98 -31.50 -14.63 -2.99
N GLN A 99 -30.89 -13.57 -3.54
CA GLN A 99 -31.42 -12.83 -4.68
C GLN A 99 -30.33 -12.46 -5.70
N ASN A 100 -30.72 -12.38 -6.98
CA ASN A 100 -29.82 -11.99 -8.07
C ASN A 100 -29.12 -10.64 -7.79
N TYR A 101 -29.82 -9.71 -7.14
CA TYR A 101 -29.26 -8.42 -6.70
C TYR A 101 -27.95 -8.57 -5.93
N PHE A 102 -27.90 -9.51 -5.00
CA PHE A 102 -26.72 -9.76 -4.18
C PHE A 102 -25.71 -10.71 -4.83
N ASP A 103 -26.12 -11.49 -5.83
CA ASP A 103 -25.22 -12.43 -6.51
C ASP A 103 -24.12 -11.67 -7.27
N TRP A 104 -24.49 -10.66 -8.07
CA TRP A 104 -23.51 -9.90 -8.83
C TRP A 104 -22.64 -9.00 -7.93
N GLN A 105 -23.20 -8.51 -6.82
CA GLN A 105 -22.45 -7.78 -5.79
C GLN A 105 -21.43 -8.68 -5.09
N THR A 106 -21.83 -9.92 -4.75
CA THR A 106 -20.95 -10.95 -4.17
C THR A 106 -19.78 -11.24 -5.10
N VAL A 107 -20.02 -11.39 -6.40
CA VAL A 107 -18.97 -11.60 -7.40
C VAL A 107 -17.97 -10.44 -7.41
N GLY A 108 -18.46 -9.19 -7.38
CA GLY A 108 -17.64 -7.98 -7.30
C GLY A 108 -16.77 -7.93 -6.05
N LEU A 109 -17.39 -8.11 -4.88
CA LEU A 109 -16.71 -8.05 -3.58
C LEU A 109 -15.65 -9.15 -3.46
N VAL A 110 -16.00 -10.41 -3.74
CA VAL A 110 -15.08 -11.56 -3.63
C VAL A 110 -13.92 -11.45 -4.63
N HIS A 111 -14.19 -10.94 -5.84
CA HIS A 111 -13.12 -10.67 -6.80
C HIS A 111 -12.17 -9.59 -6.30
N SER A 112 -12.69 -8.47 -5.81
CA SER A 112 -11.87 -7.37 -5.27
C SER A 112 -11.10 -7.77 -4.00
N PHE A 113 -11.68 -8.61 -3.15
CA PHE A 113 -11.04 -9.23 -1.99
C PHE A 113 -9.79 -10.02 -2.40
N ARG A 114 -9.91 -10.89 -3.42
CA ARG A 114 -8.78 -11.66 -3.94
C ARG A 114 -7.75 -10.76 -4.62
N LYS A 115 -8.20 -9.78 -5.39
CA LYS A 115 -7.35 -8.86 -6.16
C LYS A 115 -6.50 -7.95 -5.25
N SER A 116 -7.08 -7.47 -4.15
CA SER A 116 -6.40 -6.60 -3.18
C SER A 116 -5.39 -7.34 -2.31
N GLY A 117 -5.46 -8.68 -2.27
CA GLY A 117 -4.63 -9.49 -1.37
C GLY A 117 -5.04 -9.34 0.10
N GLN A 118 -6.34 -9.11 0.35
CA GLN A 118 -6.90 -9.07 1.71
C GLN A 118 -6.57 -10.38 2.45
N PRO A 119 -5.91 -10.33 3.62
CA PRO A 119 -5.58 -11.54 4.36
C PRO A 119 -6.79 -12.11 5.10
N GLY A 120 -6.65 -13.38 5.49
CA GLY A 120 -7.69 -14.13 6.20
C GLY A 120 -8.80 -14.66 5.28
N PRO A 121 -9.72 -15.47 5.83
CA PRO A 121 -10.92 -15.91 5.11
C PRO A 121 -11.96 -14.79 4.98
N ILE A 122 -12.76 -14.89 3.90
CA ILE A 122 -14.01 -14.15 3.72
C ILE A 122 -15.19 -15.11 3.85
N THR A 123 -16.21 -14.74 4.61
CA THR A 123 -17.46 -15.52 4.75
C THR A 123 -18.67 -14.65 4.45
N ARG A 124 -19.53 -15.18 3.58
CA ARG A 124 -20.84 -14.64 3.24
C ARG A 124 -21.88 -15.16 4.22
N LEU A 125 -22.54 -14.26 4.94
CA LEU A 125 -23.70 -14.56 5.79
C LEU A 125 -24.94 -14.52 4.92
N LEU A 126 -25.43 -15.69 4.50
CA LEU A 126 -26.50 -15.80 3.51
C LEU A 126 -27.83 -16.06 4.20
N SER A 127 -28.73 -15.08 4.14
CA SER A 127 -30.08 -15.13 4.72
C SER A 127 -31.10 -15.49 3.64
N CYS A 128 -31.79 -16.61 3.80
CA CYS A 128 -32.78 -17.06 2.81
C CYS A 128 -34.04 -17.58 3.49
N THR A 129 -35.18 -17.37 2.86
CA THR A 129 -36.39 -18.14 3.17
C THR A 129 -36.26 -19.57 2.66
N ASP A 130 -37.02 -20.49 3.25
CA ASP A 130 -37.06 -21.89 2.79
C ASP A 130 -37.52 -22.02 1.33
N GLU A 131 -38.36 -21.09 0.87
CA GLU A 131 -38.82 -20.99 -0.51
C GLU A 131 -37.70 -20.54 -1.46
N GLU A 132 -37.03 -19.42 -1.18
CA GLU A 132 -35.93 -18.90 -2.01
C GLU A 132 -34.80 -19.92 -2.15
N LYS A 133 -34.47 -20.60 -1.05
CA LYS A 133 -33.38 -21.57 -0.99
C LYS A 133 -33.58 -22.76 -1.94
N LYS A 134 -34.82 -23.19 -2.19
CA LYS A 134 -35.11 -24.35 -3.06
C LYS A 134 -34.63 -24.16 -4.50
N SER A 135 -34.62 -22.92 -4.99
CA SER A 135 -34.25 -22.57 -6.36
C SER A 135 -33.00 -21.68 -6.46
N TYR A 136 -32.36 -21.36 -5.34
CA TYR A 136 -31.22 -20.46 -5.32
C TYR A 136 -29.98 -21.11 -5.97
N ARG A 137 -29.39 -20.41 -6.93
CA ARG A 137 -28.27 -20.89 -7.75
C ARG A 137 -26.90 -20.46 -7.24
N GLY A 138 -26.83 -19.44 -6.39
CA GLY A 138 -25.60 -18.74 -6.06
C GLY A 138 -24.84 -19.28 -4.85
N MET A 139 -25.06 -20.54 -4.44
CA MET A 139 -24.43 -21.11 -3.23
C MET A 139 -22.90 -21.16 -3.30
N ASP A 140 -22.33 -21.25 -4.49
CA ASP A 140 -20.90 -21.41 -4.76
C ASP A 140 -20.15 -20.08 -5.02
N LEU A 141 -20.85 -18.94 -5.00
CA LEU A 141 -20.27 -17.62 -5.29
C LEU A 141 -19.21 -17.18 -4.25
N ALA A 142 -19.34 -17.63 -3.01
CA ALA A 142 -18.44 -17.32 -1.92
C ALA A 142 -18.46 -18.44 -0.85
N PRO A 143 -17.42 -18.57 0.00
CA PRO A 143 -17.53 -19.35 1.23
C PRO A 143 -18.73 -18.84 2.04
N THR A 144 -19.73 -19.69 2.23
CA THR A 144 -21.06 -19.27 2.70
C THR A 144 -21.37 -19.91 4.04
N PHE A 145 -21.81 -19.09 4.98
CA PHE A 145 -22.41 -19.51 6.23
C PHE A 145 -23.90 -19.13 6.19
N GLU A 146 -24.75 -20.15 6.13
CA GLU A 146 -26.20 -19.95 6.06
C GLU A 146 -26.73 -19.47 7.41
N VAL A 147 -27.58 -18.45 7.38
CA VAL A 147 -28.22 -17.90 8.58
C VAL A 147 -29.74 -17.84 8.37
N PRO A 148 -30.55 -17.97 9.44
CA PRO A 148 -32.00 -17.82 9.33
C PRO A 148 -32.37 -16.43 8.82
N SER A 149 -33.30 -16.36 7.86
CA SER A 149 -33.87 -15.07 7.46
C SER A 149 -34.74 -14.49 8.57
N MET A 150 -34.46 -13.24 8.91
CA MET A 150 -35.25 -12.37 9.76
C MET A 150 -35.94 -11.26 8.94
N SER A 151 -35.89 -11.33 7.60
CA SER A 151 -36.52 -10.33 6.72
C SER A 151 -37.99 -10.12 7.03
N ARG A 152 -38.67 -11.18 7.48
CA ARG A 152 -39.97 -11.07 8.13
C ARG A 152 -39.83 -11.37 9.62
N HIS A 153 -40.02 -10.35 10.44
CA HIS A 153 -39.76 -10.46 11.88
C HIS A 153 -40.71 -11.49 12.52
N PRO A 154 -40.19 -12.48 13.27
CA PRO A 154 -40.99 -13.64 13.72
C PRO A 154 -42.09 -13.29 14.72
N ARG A 155 -41.97 -12.17 15.45
CA ARG A 155 -42.97 -11.73 16.45
C ARG A 155 -43.98 -10.74 15.89
N THR A 156 -43.51 -9.73 15.17
CA THR A 156 -44.35 -8.61 14.70
C THR A 156 -44.89 -8.82 13.29
N GLY A 157 -44.26 -9.71 12.50
CA GLY A 157 -44.58 -9.91 11.09
C GLY A 157 -44.12 -8.76 10.17
N ASP A 158 -43.45 -7.74 10.72
CA ASP A 158 -42.87 -6.62 9.96
C ASP A 158 -41.89 -7.14 8.91
N TRP A 159 -41.91 -6.52 7.73
CA TRP A 159 -40.99 -6.84 6.67
C TRP A 159 -39.87 -5.80 6.64
N TYR A 160 -38.68 -6.22 7.06
CA TYR A 160 -37.50 -5.39 7.17
C TYR A 160 -36.21 -6.21 6.92
N PRO A 161 -35.79 -6.38 5.67
CA PRO A 161 -34.67 -7.25 5.31
C PRO A 161 -33.31 -6.83 5.91
N ALA A 162 -33.07 -5.54 6.14
CA ALA A 162 -31.79 -5.06 6.65
C ALA A 162 -31.45 -5.60 8.07
N ILE A 163 -32.44 -6.07 8.84
CA ILE A 163 -32.21 -6.74 10.14
C ILE A 163 -31.42 -8.05 10.00
N ASN A 164 -31.36 -8.65 8.81
CA ASN A 164 -30.56 -9.84 8.56
C ASN A 164 -29.08 -9.63 8.84
N LYS A 165 -28.55 -8.41 8.66
CA LYS A 165 -27.13 -8.12 8.92
C LYS A 165 -26.79 -8.33 10.42
N PRO A 166 -27.43 -7.65 11.39
CA PRO A 166 -27.18 -7.92 12.81
C PRO A 166 -27.57 -9.35 13.22
N ALA A 167 -28.69 -9.88 12.73
CA ALA A 167 -29.13 -11.23 13.07
C ALA A 167 -28.14 -12.32 12.60
N GLY A 168 -27.63 -12.17 11.38
CA GLY A 168 -26.63 -13.06 10.79
C GLY A 168 -25.31 -13.03 11.54
N VAL A 169 -24.85 -11.85 11.97
CA VAL A 169 -23.63 -11.70 12.79
C VAL A 169 -23.79 -12.40 14.13
N VAL A 170 -24.92 -12.21 14.82
CA VAL A 170 -25.23 -12.93 16.07
C VAL A 170 -25.24 -14.45 15.85
N HIS A 171 -25.86 -14.91 14.76
CA HIS A 171 -25.91 -16.33 14.42
C HIS A 171 -24.51 -16.90 14.15
N TRP A 172 -23.69 -16.19 13.38
CA TRP A 172 -22.31 -16.58 13.07
C TRP A 172 -21.45 -16.68 14.32
N LEU A 173 -21.49 -15.69 15.22
CA LEU A 173 -20.76 -15.73 16.49
C LEU A 173 -21.12 -16.95 17.35
N LYS A 174 -22.39 -17.35 17.33
CA LYS A 174 -22.90 -18.43 18.17
C LYS A 174 -22.63 -19.82 17.60
N HIS A 175 -22.63 -19.96 16.28
CA HIS A 175 -22.69 -21.26 15.61
C HIS A 175 -21.49 -21.56 14.70
N SER A 176 -20.73 -20.56 14.27
CA SER A 176 -19.56 -20.75 13.42
C SER A 176 -18.35 -21.20 14.22
N LYS A 177 -17.58 -22.15 13.66
CA LYS A 177 -16.27 -22.52 14.20
C LYS A 177 -15.23 -21.42 13.94
N ASP A 178 -15.39 -20.66 12.86
CA ASP A 178 -14.45 -19.61 12.47
C ASP A 178 -14.42 -18.49 13.52
N ALA A 179 -15.59 -18.16 14.09
CA ALA A 179 -15.75 -17.17 15.15
C ALA A 179 -15.03 -17.53 16.47
N GLN A 180 -14.61 -18.79 16.63
CA GLN A 180 -13.86 -19.25 17.80
C GLN A 180 -12.35 -19.01 17.67
N ASN A 181 -11.85 -18.84 16.45
CA ASN A 181 -10.42 -18.83 16.11
C ASN A 181 -10.05 -17.59 15.29
N VAL A 182 -10.53 -16.43 15.72
CA VAL A 182 -10.30 -15.11 15.08
C VAL A 182 -10.01 -14.08 16.17
N ASP A 183 -9.16 -13.10 15.88
CA ASP A 183 -8.85 -11.96 16.76
C ASP A 183 -9.53 -10.68 16.27
N TRP A 184 -9.57 -10.48 14.95
CA TRP A 184 -10.13 -9.28 14.32
C TRP A 184 -11.16 -9.62 13.26
N VAL A 185 -12.25 -8.85 13.24
CA VAL A 185 -13.33 -9.01 12.27
C VAL A 185 -13.48 -7.73 11.46
N VAL A 186 -13.55 -7.87 10.14
CA VAL A 186 -13.91 -6.79 9.21
C VAL A 186 -15.27 -7.12 8.63
N ILE A 187 -16.28 -6.29 8.88
CA ILE A 187 -17.63 -6.44 8.31
C ILE A 187 -17.79 -5.39 7.22
N LEU A 188 -18.15 -5.83 6.01
CA LEU A 188 -18.36 -5.00 4.83
C LEU A 188 -19.79 -5.16 4.30
N ASP A 189 -20.23 -4.19 3.50
CA ASP A 189 -21.41 -4.32 2.66
C ASP A 189 -21.08 -5.03 1.34
N ALA A 190 -22.08 -5.69 0.75
CA ALA A 190 -21.91 -6.44 -0.50
C ALA A 190 -21.59 -5.52 -1.70
N ASP A 191 -22.06 -4.27 -1.66
CA ASP A 191 -21.86 -3.25 -2.69
C ASP A 191 -20.53 -2.48 -2.53
N MET A 192 -19.46 -3.19 -2.16
CA MET A 192 -18.14 -2.61 -1.98
C MET A 192 -17.06 -3.23 -2.88
N ILE A 193 -16.09 -2.41 -3.28
CA ILE A 193 -14.87 -2.83 -3.99
C ILE A 193 -13.65 -2.54 -3.11
N ILE A 194 -12.89 -3.57 -2.78
CA ILE A 194 -11.65 -3.47 -2.01
C ILE A 194 -10.49 -3.17 -2.97
N ARG A 195 -9.80 -2.05 -2.74
CA ARG A 195 -8.65 -1.59 -3.54
C ARG A 195 -7.31 -1.96 -2.91
N GLY A 196 -7.25 -1.99 -1.57
CA GLY A 196 -6.09 -2.42 -0.80
C GLY A 196 -6.49 -3.17 0.47
N PRO A 197 -5.56 -3.92 1.09
CA PRO A 197 -5.85 -4.65 2.32
C PRO A 197 -6.37 -3.73 3.44
N ILE A 198 -7.44 -4.16 4.10
CA ILE A 198 -8.06 -3.55 5.27
C ILE A 198 -7.56 -4.33 6.48
N LEU A 199 -6.50 -3.82 7.12
CA LEU A 199 -5.86 -4.43 8.28
C LEU A 199 -6.26 -3.63 9.52
N PRO A 200 -7.13 -4.17 10.41
CA PRO A 200 -7.72 -3.43 11.52
C PRO A 200 -6.70 -2.67 12.36
N TRP A 201 -5.58 -3.30 12.72
CA TRP A 201 -4.51 -2.66 13.49
C TRP A 201 -3.76 -1.56 12.74
N GLU A 202 -3.60 -1.65 11.42
CA GLU A 202 -2.92 -0.62 10.61
C GLU A 202 -3.79 0.61 10.40
N ILE A 203 -5.11 0.41 10.32
CA ILE A 203 -6.08 1.51 10.27
C ILE A 203 -6.43 2.07 11.65
N GLY A 204 -5.76 1.56 12.70
CA GLY A 204 -5.82 2.09 14.07
C GLY A 204 -6.84 1.43 14.99
N ALA A 205 -7.49 0.34 14.60
CA ALA A 205 -8.44 -0.35 15.47
C ALA A 205 -7.74 -0.96 16.69
N GLU A 206 -8.35 -0.79 17.85
CA GLU A 206 -7.93 -1.35 19.13
C GLU A 206 -9.13 -2.04 19.79
N LYS A 207 -8.87 -2.96 20.72
CA LYS A 207 -9.96 -3.50 21.56
C LYS A 207 -10.62 -2.36 22.35
N GLY A 208 -11.94 -2.24 22.25
CA GLY A 208 -12.74 -1.14 22.78
C GLY A 208 -12.81 0.09 21.88
N ARG A 209 -11.96 0.21 20.85
CA ARG A 209 -11.91 1.34 19.91
C ARG A 209 -11.88 0.86 18.46
N PRO A 210 -13.03 0.39 17.94
CA PRO A 210 -13.16 -0.06 16.55
C PRO A 210 -12.90 1.07 15.55
N VAL A 211 -12.58 0.73 14.30
CA VAL A 211 -12.49 1.68 13.18
C VAL A 211 -13.70 1.53 12.28
N ALA A 212 -14.27 2.65 11.85
CA ALA A 212 -15.38 2.65 10.90
C ALA A 212 -15.37 3.88 9.99
N ALA A 213 -16.11 3.79 8.87
CA ALA A 213 -16.31 4.93 7.97
C ALA A 213 -17.41 5.87 8.49
N TYR A 214 -17.28 7.16 8.17
CA TYR A 214 -18.22 8.19 8.61
C TYR A 214 -19.52 8.21 7.81
N TYR A 215 -20.66 8.18 8.51
CA TYR A 215 -22.01 8.16 7.94
C TYR A 215 -22.79 9.38 8.43
N GLY A 216 -22.43 10.56 7.93
CA GLY A 216 -22.95 11.85 8.44
C GLY A 216 -24.48 12.04 8.37
N TYR A 217 -25.19 11.26 7.56
CA TYR A 217 -26.65 11.28 7.46
C TYR A 217 -27.36 10.63 8.66
N LEU A 218 -26.64 9.96 9.57
CA LEU A 218 -27.18 9.45 10.82
C LEU A 218 -27.41 10.57 11.86
N VAL A 219 -28.24 11.54 11.52
CA VAL A 219 -28.53 12.73 12.35
C VAL A 219 -29.19 12.41 13.69
N GLY A 220 -29.73 11.20 13.85
CA GLY A 220 -30.33 10.68 15.07
C GLY A 220 -29.36 10.56 16.24
N CYS A 221 -28.05 10.46 15.99
CA CYS A 221 -27.03 10.54 17.04
C CYS A 221 -27.01 11.90 17.74
N ASP A 222 -27.44 12.99 17.08
CA ASP A 222 -27.35 14.35 17.60
C ASP A 222 -28.68 14.87 18.17
N ASN A 223 -29.73 14.05 18.18
CA ASN A 223 -31.08 14.51 18.49
C ASN A 223 -31.82 13.60 19.49
N ILE A 224 -33.16 13.71 19.52
CA ILE A 224 -34.02 12.97 20.44
C ILE A 224 -33.87 11.44 20.28
N LEU A 225 -33.56 10.94 19.09
CA LEU A 225 -33.49 9.50 18.81
C LEU A 225 -32.45 8.80 19.69
N ALA A 226 -31.24 9.35 19.80
CA ALA A 226 -30.21 8.81 20.70
C ALA A 226 -30.66 8.79 22.17
N LYS A 227 -31.36 9.83 22.63
CA LYS A 227 -31.85 9.92 24.01
C LYS A 227 -32.95 8.90 24.33
N LEU A 228 -33.72 8.49 23.32
CA LEU A 228 -34.77 7.48 23.46
C LEU A 228 -34.20 6.06 23.45
N HIS A 229 -33.20 5.82 22.59
CA HIS A 229 -32.75 4.46 22.26
C HIS A 229 -31.40 4.08 22.85
N THR A 230 -30.69 4.99 23.53
CA THR A 230 -29.51 4.64 24.34
C THR A 230 -29.40 5.40 25.64
N LYS A 231 -28.79 4.77 26.65
CA LYS A 231 -28.40 5.37 27.93
C LYS A 231 -27.16 6.25 27.83
N ASN A 232 -26.35 6.07 26.77
CA ASN A 232 -25.09 6.77 26.56
C ASN A 232 -25.12 7.55 25.24
N PRO A 233 -26.03 8.52 25.06
CA PRO A 233 -26.18 9.26 23.80
C PRO A 233 -24.90 9.99 23.38
N GLU A 234 -24.03 10.38 24.32
CA GLU A 234 -22.73 10.99 24.08
C GLU A 234 -21.74 10.04 23.37
N LEU A 235 -21.96 8.73 23.44
CA LEU A 235 -21.15 7.71 22.78
C LEU A 235 -21.67 7.34 21.38
N CYS A 236 -22.77 7.93 20.91
CA CYS A 236 -23.30 7.63 19.57
C CYS A 236 -22.39 8.20 18.47
N ASP A 237 -21.68 7.30 17.79
CA ASP A 237 -20.89 7.66 16.62
C ASP A 237 -21.70 7.46 15.33
N LYS A 238 -21.58 8.39 14.38
CA LYS A 238 -22.20 8.31 13.05
C LYS A 238 -21.35 7.46 12.11
N VAL A 239 -21.52 6.15 12.18
CA VAL A 239 -20.63 5.19 11.52
C VAL A 239 -21.38 4.10 10.76
N GLY A 240 -20.76 3.59 9.69
CA GLY A 240 -21.34 2.52 8.88
C GLY A 240 -20.40 2.06 7.76
N GLY A 241 -20.89 1.12 6.95
CA GLY A 241 -20.18 0.59 5.79
C GLY A 241 -19.01 -0.35 6.14
N LEU A 242 -17.86 0.24 6.47
CA LEU A 242 -16.68 -0.48 6.96
C LEU A 242 -16.75 -0.57 8.49
N LEU A 243 -16.73 -1.77 9.04
CA LEU A 243 -16.63 -1.99 10.49
C LEU A 243 -15.45 -2.93 10.79
N ALA A 244 -14.39 -2.41 11.42
CA ALA A 244 -13.20 -3.18 11.77
C ALA A 244 -12.97 -3.17 13.28
N MET A 245 -13.04 -4.33 13.92
CA MET A 245 -13.02 -4.42 15.38
C MET A 245 -12.46 -5.75 15.92
N HIS A 246 -12.08 -5.75 17.20
CA HIS A 246 -11.66 -6.96 17.88
C HIS A 246 -12.86 -7.91 18.12
N ILE A 247 -12.64 -9.22 18.09
CA ILE A 247 -13.71 -10.22 18.24
C ILE A 247 -14.48 -10.09 19.55
N ASP A 248 -13.81 -9.69 20.64
CA ASP A 248 -14.46 -9.51 21.93
C ASP A 248 -15.43 -8.33 21.94
N ASP A 249 -15.10 -7.25 21.22
CA ASP A 249 -15.99 -6.10 21.06
C ASP A 249 -17.21 -6.52 20.23
N LEU A 250 -16.99 -7.28 19.15
CA LEU A 250 -18.08 -7.80 18.33
C LEU A 250 -19.00 -8.74 19.13
N ARG A 251 -18.46 -9.56 20.05
CA ARG A 251 -19.25 -10.44 20.93
C ARG A 251 -20.14 -9.66 21.90
N ALA A 252 -19.65 -8.54 22.42
CA ALA A 252 -20.46 -7.66 23.27
C ALA A 252 -21.51 -6.90 22.43
N LEU A 253 -21.09 -6.38 21.27
CA LEU A 253 -21.90 -5.53 20.40
C LEU A 253 -23.03 -6.29 19.70
N ALA A 254 -22.77 -7.45 19.10
CA ALA A 254 -23.72 -8.07 18.16
C ALA A 254 -25.12 -8.33 18.76
N PRO A 255 -25.29 -8.82 20.01
CA PRO A 255 -26.62 -8.94 20.62
C PRO A 255 -27.30 -7.58 20.81
N MET A 256 -26.54 -6.55 21.20
CA MET A 256 -27.06 -5.19 21.37
C MET A 256 -27.42 -4.55 20.04
N TRP A 257 -26.63 -4.79 18.99
CA TRP A 257 -26.94 -4.34 17.63
C TRP A 257 -28.29 -4.88 17.17
N LEU A 258 -28.55 -6.19 17.34
CA LEU A 258 -29.85 -6.76 16.99
C LEU A 258 -30.98 -6.17 17.84
N SER A 259 -30.83 -6.12 19.16
CA SER A 259 -31.86 -5.58 20.08
C SER A 259 -32.19 -4.12 19.76
N LYS A 260 -31.17 -3.27 19.59
CA LYS A 260 -31.37 -1.85 19.28
C LYS A 260 -31.95 -1.64 17.88
N THR A 261 -31.66 -2.53 16.94
CA THR A 261 -32.30 -2.52 15.63
C THR A 261 -33.81 -2.75 15.76
N GLU A 262 -34.23 -3.73 16.57
CA GLU A 262 -35.66 -3.98 16.86
C GLU A 262 -36.30 -2.76 17.53
N GLU A 263 -35.67 -2.19 18.57
CA GLU A 263 -36.19 -1.01 19.30
C GLU A 263 -36.42 0.20 18.38
N VAL A 264 -35.43 0.57 17.57
CA VAL A 264 -35.54 1.70 16.64
C VAL A 264 -36.55 1.41 15.52
N ARG A 265 -36.62 0.16 15.08
CA ARG A 265 -37.58 -0.24 14.05
C ARG A 265 -39.02 -0.19 14.56
N GLU A 266 -39.28 -0.60 15.79
CA GLU A 266 -40.62 -0.55 16.38
C GLU A 266 -41.10 0.89 16.69
N ASP A 267 -40.16 1.84 16.82
CA ASP A 267 -40.44 3.25 17.05
C ASP A 267 -40.85 4.02 15.78
N THR A 268 -41.95 3.57 15.18
CA THR A 268 -42.53 4.15 13.95
C THR A 268 -42.89 5.64 14.07
N ALA A 269 -43.07 6.15 15.29
CA ALA A 269 -43.38 7.55 15.56
C ALA A 269 -42.21 8.49 15.23
N HIS A 270 -40.97 7.98 15.22
CA HIS A 270 -39.75 8.77 15.04
C HIS A 270 -39.00 8.49 13.74
N TRP A 271 -39.63 7.80 12.77
CA TRP A 271 -39.02 7.50 11.48
C TRP A 271 -38.81 8.69 10.55
N SER A 272 -39.36 9.86 10.87
CA SER A 272 -39.31 11.03 9.99
C SER A 272 -37.88 11.44 9.65
N THR A 273 -37.65 11.88 8.41
CA THR A 273 -36.33 12.21 7.86
C THR A 273 -35.58 13.25 8.69
N ASN A 274 -36.26 14.19 9.33
CA ASN A 274 -35.64 15.18 10.21
C ASN A 274 -35.10 14.59 11.54
N ILE A 275 -35.55 13.39 11.92
CA ILE A 275 -35.10 12.69 13.13
C ILE A 275 -34.06 11.63 12.78
N THR A 276 -34.32 10.80 11.77
CA THR A 276 -33.44 9.68 11.41
C THR A 276 -32.47 10.00 10.27
N GLY A 277 -32.73 11.01 9.45
CA GLY A 277 -32.02 11.17 8.18
C GLY A 277 -32.38 10.10 7.14
N ASP A 278 -33.36 9.23 7.41
CA ASP A 278 -33.89 8.30 6.42
C ASP A 278 -34.64 9.08 5.34
N ILE A 279 -34.10 9.09 4.13
CA ILE A 279 -34.67 9.80 2.98
C ILE A 279 -36.07 9.31 2.61
N TYR A 280 -36.44 8.08 3.00
CA TYR A 280 -37.77 7.53 2.76
C TYR A 280 -38.73 7.79 3.91
N GLY A 281 -38.23 8.12 5.10
CA GLY A 281 -39.04 8.27 6.31
C GLY A 281 -39.79 6.98 6.67
N LYS A 282 -39.18 5.81 6.43
CA LYS A 282 -39.78 4.47 6.61
C LYS A 282 -38.98 3.60 7.57
N GLY A 283 -38.02 4.17 8.31
CA GLY A 283 -37.14 3.46 9.21
C GLY A 283 -36.23 2.46 8.48
N TRP A 284 -35.80 2.76 7.25
CA TRP A 284 -35.02 1.82 6.43
C TRP A 284 -33.59 1.62 6.96
N ILE A 285 -33.05 2.64 7.63
CA ILE A 285 -31.71 2.66 8.23
C ILE A 285 -31.72 2.32 9.73
N SER A 286 -32.75 1.62 10.21
CA SER A 286 -32.90 1.28 11.65
C SER A 286 -31.77 0.39 12.15
N GLU A 287 -31.18 -0.46 11.30
CA GLU A 287 -30.04 -1.31 11.62
C GLU A 287 -28.74 -0.53 11.76
N MET A 288 -28.59 0.58 11.04
CA MET A 288 -27.45 1.49 11.19
C MET A 288 -27.50 2.17 12.56
N TYR A 289 -28.68 2.65 12.96
CA TYR A 289 -28.90 3.17 14.31
C TYR A 289 -28.77 2.09 15.38
N GLY A 290 -29.27 0.89 15.11
CA GLY A 290 -29.08 -0.26 15.99
C GLY A 290 -27.61 -0.54 16.24
N TYR A 291 -26.76 -0.40 15.23
CA TYR A 291 -25.30 -0.53 15.38
C TYR A 291 -24.74 0.58 16.29
N SER A 292 -24.98 1.86 15.95
CA SER A 292 -24.43 2.99 16.69
C SER A 292 -24.89 3.03 18.15
N PHE A 293 -26.18 2.77 18.41
CA PHE A 293 -26.72 2.70 19.77
C PHE A 293 -26.24 1.45 20.49
N GLY A 294 -26.15 0.30 19.82
CA GLY A 294 -25.59 -0.92 20.41
C GLY A 294 -24.12 -0.75 20.82
N ALA A 295 -23.33 -0.04 20.00
CA ALA A 295 -21.94 0.30 20.30
C ALA A 295 -21.83 1.23 21.50
N ALA A 296 -22.70 2.25 21.58
CA ALA A 296 -22.78 3.15 22.73
C ALA A 296 -23.14 2.40 24.04
N GLU A 297 -24.07 1.44 23.99
CA GLU A 297 -24.46 0.65 25.18
C GLU A 297 -23.32 -0.22 25.72
N VAL A 298 -22.47 -0.74 24.84
CA VAL A 298 -21.32 -1.58 25.24
C VAL A 298 -20.03 -0.77 25.40
N GLY A 299 -20.11 0.55 25.33
CA GLY A 299 -19.02 1.48 25.64
C GLY A 299 -17.95 1.61 24.55
N LEU A 300 -18.25 1.27 23.30
CA LEU A 300 -17.31 1.40 22.19
C LEU A 300 -17.26 2.84 21.69
N ARG A 301 -16.04 3.31 21.39
CA ARG A 301 -15.81 4.61 20.75
C ARG A 301 -14.98 4.43 19.49
N HIS A 302 -15.55 4.78 18.35
CA HIS A 302 -14.92 4.53 17.06
C HIS A 302 -13.77 5.51 16.80
N LYS A 303 -12.71 5.02 16.16
CA LYS A 303 -11.80 5.86 15.37
C LYS A 303 -12.42 6.00 13.98
N ILE A 304 -12.93 7.19 13.70
CA ILE A 304 -13.64 7.48 12.45
C ILE A 304 -12.62 7.96 11.42
N ASN A 305 -12.61 7.34 10.23
CA ASN A 305 -11.68 7.72 9.17
C ASN A 305 -12.42 7.97 7.84
N ASP A 306 -12.50 9.24 7.46
CA ASP A 306 -13.12 9.71 6.21
C ASP A 306 -12.35 9.34 4.94
N ASN A 307 -11.10 8.88 5.09
CA ASN A 307 -10.17 8.72 3.99
C ASN A 307 -10.07 7.26 3.51
N LEU A 308 -10.62 6.29 4.26
CA LEU A 308 -10.55 4.86 3.90
C LEU A 308 -11.56 4.46 2.83
N MET A 309 -12.79 4.99 2.92
CA MET A 309 -13.92 4.61 2.07
C MET A 309 -14.41 5.81 1.27
N ILE A 310 -14.71 5.62 -0.02
CA ILE A 310 -15.31 6.64 -0.87
C ILE A 310 -16.51 6.09 -1.64
N TYR A 311 -17.49 6.94 -1.96
CA TYR A 311 -18.52 6.63 -2.93
C TYR A 311 -18.03 6.95 -4.35
N PRO A 312 -18.07 6.02 -5.31
CA PRO A 312 -17.98 6.38 -6.73
C PRO A 312 -18.96 7.50 -7.05
N GLY A 313 -18.51 8.47 -7.85
CA GLY A 313 -19.17 9.76 -8.09
C GLY A 313 -18.60 10.89 -7.24
N TYR A 314 -17.91 10.58 -6.13
CA TYR A 314 -17.26 11.60 -5.29
C TYR A 314 -15.80 11.80 -5.71
N ILE A 315 -15.32 13.01 -5.49
CA ILE A 315 -13.92 13.36 -5.73
C ILE A 315 -13.12 13.04 -4.47
N PRO A 316 -12.10 12.17 -4.53
CA PRO A 316 -11.26 11.88 -3.38
C PRO A 316 -10.50 13.14 -2.94
N ARG A 317 -10.32 13.31 -1.63
CA ARG A 317 -9.53 14.41 -1.06
C ARG A 317 -8.11 14.38 -1.62
N GLU A 318 -7.53 15.57 -1.74
CA GLU A 318 -6.11 15.80 -2.07
C GLU A 318 -5.21 14.83 -1.28
N GLY A 319 -4.32 14.11 -1.97
CA GLY A 319 -3.36 13.22 -1.33
C GLY A 319 -3.90 11.95 -0.66
N VAL A 320 -5.22 11.73 -0.62
CA VAL A 320 -5.88 10.56 0.02
C VAL A 320 -6.26 9.53 -1.02
N GLU A 321 -5.68 8.34 -1.00
CA GLU A 321 -6.07 7.22 -1.87
C GLU A 321 -7.02 6.26 -1.12
N PRO A 322 -8.32 6.21 -1.47
CA PRO A 322 -9.28 5.37 -0.74
C PRO A 322 -8.97 3.88 -0.96
N ILE A 323 -8.96 3.09 0.12
CA ILE A 323 -8.70 1.64 0.02
C ILE A 323 -9.99 0.83 -0.19
N LEU A 324 -11.15 1.47 -0.07
CA LEU A 324 -12.48 0.88 -0.21
C LEU A 324 -13.39 1.81 -1.01
N MET A 325 -14.17 1.26 -1.94
CA MET A 325 -15.23 2.00 -2.63
C MET A 325 -16.59 1.41 -2.27
N HIS A 326 -17.58 2.26 -1.96
CA HIS A 326 -18.96 1.86 -1.69
C HIS A 326 -19.86 2.36 -2.82
N TYR A 327 -20.28 1.50 -3.75
CA TYR A 327 -21.09 1.88 -4.91
C TYR A 327 -22.60 1.89 -4.62
N GLY A 328 -22.98 2.36 -3.43
CA GLY A 328 -24.37 2.43 -2.99
C GLY A 328 -25.21 3.52 -3.68
N LEU A 329 -24.56 4.50 -4.31
CA LEU A 329 -25.18 5.64 -4.98
C LEU A 329 -24.98 5.61 -6.50
N PRO A 330 -25.89 6.19 -7.29
CA PRO A 330 -25.68 6.37 -8.73
C PRO A 330 -24.45 7.26 -9.01
N PHE A 331 -23.71 6.94 -10.08
CA PHE A 331 -22.59 7.75 -10.53
C PHE A 331 -22.47 7.76 -12.07
N SER A 332 -21.76 8.76 -12.60
CA SER A 332 -21.63 8.96 -14.04
C SER A 332 -20.20 9.27 -14.48
N VAL A 333 -19.90 8.98 -15.74
CA VAL A 333 -18.67 9.33 -16.47
C VAL A 333 -19.09 9.84 -17.86
N GLY A 334 -19.17 11.15 -18.01
CA GLY A 334 -19.75 11.77 -19.22
C GLY A 334 -21.20 11.33 -19.41
N ASN A 335 -21.52 10.78 -20.59
CA ASN A 335 -22.87 10.29 -20.92
C ASN A 335 -23.14 8.85 -20.44
N TRP A 336 -22.14 8.21 -19.83
CA TRP A 336 -22.30 6.87 -19.25
C TRP A 336 -22.65 7.01 -17.77
N SER A 337 -23.54 6.16 -17.27
CA SER A 337 -23.94 6.13 -15.86
C SER A 337 -24.16 4.71 -15.38
N PHE A 338 -24.06 4.53 -14.07
CA PHE A 338 -24.38 3.28 -13.40
C PHE A 338 -25.14 3.55 -12.11
N SER A 339 -26.19 2.76 -11.89
CA SER A 339 -26.96 2.72 -10.65
C SER A 339 -27.26 1.27 -10.31
N LYS A 340 -26.86 0.81 -9.12
CA LYS A 340 -27.11 -0.56 -8.70
C LYS A 340 -28.60 -0.91 -8.67
N LEU A 341 -29.48 0.06 -8.39
CA LEU A 341 -30.92 -0.15 -8.30
C LEU A 341 -31.55 -0.50 -9.65
N GLU A 342 -30.93 -0.09 -10.77
CA GLU A 342 -31.37 -0.47 -12.12
C GLU A 342 -31.10 -1.95 -12.43
N HIS A 343 -30.26 -2.60 -11.61
CA HIS A 343 -29.84 -4.00 -11.74
C HIS A 343 -30.35 -4.87 -10.57
N HIS A 344 -31.48 -4.49 -9.95
CA HIS A 344 -32.06 -5.22 -8.82
C HIS A 344 -32.41 -6.68 -9.17
N GLU A 345 -33.09 -6.90 -10.29
CA GLU A 345 -33.51 -8.24 -10.73
C GLU A 345 -32.51 -8.90 -11.70
N ASP A 346 -31.34 -8.28 -11.92
CA ASP A 346 -30.43 -8.66 -12.99
C ASP A 346 -29.70 -9.98 -12.71
N ASP A 347 -30.00 -11.01 -13.50
CA ASP A 347 -29.42 -12.35 -13.37
C ASP A 347 -28.08 -12.50 -14.13
N ILE A 348 -27.39 -11.38 -14.39
CA ILE A 348 -26.13 -11.26 -15.12
C ILE A 348 -25.03 -12.26 -14.72
N VAL A 349 -25.03 -12.74 -13.47
CA VAL A 349 -24.10 -13.77 -12.99
C VAL A 349 -24.26 -15.08 -13.77
N TYR A 350 -25.48 -15.38 -14.22
CA TYR A 350 -25.86 -16.62 -14.88
C TYR A 350 -26.09 -16.47 -16.39
N ASP A 351 -26.13 -15.23 -16.89
CA ASP A 351 -26.24 -14.92 -18.32
C ASP A 351 -24.86 -14.88 -18.99
N CYS A 352 -24.46 -16.00 -19.58
CA CYS A 352 -23.11 -16.20 -20.10
C CYS A 352 -22.66 -15.11 -21.10
N GLY A 353 -21.56 -14.43 -20.77
CA GLY A 353 -20.92 -13.44 -21.62
C GLY A 353 -21.53 -12.04 -21.55
N ARG A 354 -22.63 -11.85 -20.80
CA ARG A 354 -23.21 -10.54 -20.51
C ARG A 354 -22.38 -9.81 -19.44
N LEU A 355 -22.08 -8.54 -19.68
CA LEU A 355 -21.37 -7.66 -18.74
C LEU A 355 -22.21 -6.39 -18.53
N PHE A 356 -21.94 -5.65 -17.45
CA PHE A 356 -22.48 -4.31 -17.32
C PHE A 356 -21.99 -3.43 -18.47
N PRO A 357 -22.75 -2.37 -18.84
CA PRO A 357 -22.40 -1.51 -19.95
C PRO A 357 -20.94 -1.03 -19.88
N GLU A 358 -20.22 -1.18 -20.99
CA GLU A 358 -18.83 -0.74 -21.13
C GLU A 358 -18.72 0.77 -20.83
N PRO A 359 -17.90 1.18 -19.86
CA PRO A 359 -17.68 2.59 -19.57
C PRO A 359 -16.69 3.20 -20.58
N PRO A 360 -16.57 4.54 -20.64
CA PRO A 360 -15.53 5.20 -21.43
C PRO A 360 -14.12 4.73 -21.05
N PHE A 361 -13.21 4.68 -22.04
CA PHE A 361 -11.81 4.34 -21.78
C PHE A 361 -11.09 5.48 -21.04
N PRO A 362 -9.99 5.18 -20.30
CA PRO A 362 -9.21 6.21 -19.59
C PRO A 362 -8.74 7.38 -20.47
N ARG A 363 -8.48 7.13 -21.77
CA ARG A 363 -8.09 8.19 -22.72
C ARG A 363 -9.26 9.14 -23.02
N GLU A 364 -10.49 8.64 -23.07
CA GLU A 364 -11.69 9.45 -23.31
C GLU A 364 -12.01 10.30 -22.07
N VAL A 365 -11.85 9.73 -20.86
CA VAL A 365 -11.99 10.48 -19.60
C VAL A 365 -11.02 11.66 -19.52
N LYS A 366 -9.75 11.44 -19.87
CA LYS A 366 -8.74 12.52 -19.92
C LYS A 366 -9.05 13.59 -20.98
N ALA A 367 -9.79 13.24 -22.03
CA ALA A 367 -10.16 14.18 -23.09
C ALA A 367 -11.42 14.98 -22.75
N MET A 368 -12.33 14.43 -21.92
CA MET A 368 -13.59 15.09 -21.55
C MET A 368 -13.48 16.01 -20.33
N GLU A 369 -12.57 15.74 -19.40
CA GLU A 369 -12.46 16.50 -18.15
C GLU A 369 -11.04 17.06 -17.98
N PRO A 370 -10.86 18.39 -18.04
CA PRO A 370 -9.56 19.02 -17.84
C PRO A 370 -9.12 19.09 -16.37
N ASP A 371 -10.05 19.05 -15.41
CA ASP A 371 -9.74 19.11 -13.98
C ASP A 371 -9.19 17.76 -13.48
N LYS A 372 -7.95 17.78 -12.96
CA LYS A 372 -7.25 16.56 -12.53
C LYS A 372 -7.88 15.88 -11.32
N HIS A 373 -8.45 16.64 -10.38
CA HIS A 373 -9.13 16.07 -9.22
C HIS A 373 -10.43 15.39 -9.66
N LYS A 374 -11.17 16.00 -10.59
CA LYS A 374 -12.33 15.36 -11.19
C LYS A 374 -11.96 14.11 -11.99
N VAL A 375 -10.90 14.17 -12.83
CA VAL A 375 -10.38 13.01 -13.56
C VAL A 375 -10.05 11.86 -12.60
N ARG A 376 -9.46 12.16 -11.43
CA ARG A 376 -9.18 11.16 -10.40
C ARG A 376 -10.44 10.48 -9.88
N GLY A 377 -11.48 11.26 -9.55
CA GLY A 377 -12.79 10.71 -9.19
C GLY A 377 -13.40 9.86 -10.32
N LEU A 378 -13.34 10.33 -11.57
CA LEU A 378 -13.80 9.57 -12.73
C LEU A 378 -13.01 8.26 -12.94
N PHE A 379 -11.72 8.21 -12.62
CA PHE A 379 -10.96 6.97 -12.64
C PHE A 379 -11.37 5.98 -11.56
N LEU A 380 -11.76 6.44 -10.37
CA LEU A 380 -12.36 5.56 -9.36
C LEU A 380 -13.70 4.99 -9.85
N ASN A 381 -14.51 5.79 -10.56
CA ASN A 381 -15.74 5.34 -11.19
C ASN A 381 -15.47 4.24 -12.23
N LEU A 382 -14.47 4.46 -13.11
CA LEU A 382 -14.04 3.44 -14.08
C LEU A 382 -13.52 2.18 -13.37
N GLU A 383 -12.69 2.33 -12.34
CA GLU A 383 -12.12 1.22 -11.58
C GLU A 383 -13.22 0.35 -10.96
N CYS A 384 -14.24 0.97 -10.37
CA CYS A 384 -15.38 0.29 -9.77
C CYS A 384 -16.08 -0.63 -10.80
N ILE A 385 -16.58 -0.08 -11.90
CA ILE A 385 -17.34 -0.86 -12.88
C ILE A 385 -16.48 -1.87 -13.64
N ASN A 386 -15.22 -1.53 -13.93
CA ASN A 386 -14.30 -2.46 -14.59
C ASN A 386 -13.95 -3.64 -13.67
N THR A 387 -13.86 -3.41 -12.35
CA THR A 387 -13.63 -4.48 -11.37
C THR A 387 -14.85 -5.41 -11.26
N LEU A 388 -16.07 -4.86 -11.26
CA LEU A 388 -17.31 -5.66 -11.35
C LEU A 388 -17.33 -6.55 -12.60
N ASN A 389 -17.07 -5.96 -13.76
CA ASN A 389 -17.04 -6.68 -15.03
C ASN A 389 -15.91 -7.72 -15.09
N GLN A 390 -14.75 -7.44 -14.51
CA GLN A 390 -13.67 -8.42 -14.40
C GLN A 390 -14.08 -9.62 -13.52
N GLY A 391 -14.77 -9.37 -12.41
CA GLY A 391 -15.35 -10.41 -11.56
C GLY A 391 -16.35 -11.28 -12.33
N LEU A 392 -17.26 -10.68 -13.09
CA LEU A 392 -18.24 -11.39 -13.92
C LEU A 392 -17.57 -12.29 -14.98
N ILE A 393 -16.53 -11.82 -15.66
CA ILE A 393 -15.78 -12.64 -16.63
C ILE A 393 -15.21 -13.89 -15.97
N ILE A 394 -14.63 -13.74 -14.78
CA ILE A 394 -14.04 -14.86 -14.03
C ILE A 394 -15.14 -15.81 -13.56
N GLN A 395 -16.26 -15.27 -13.08
CA GLN A 395 -17.40 -16.05 -12.63
C GLN A 395 -18.04 -16.85 -13.77
N HIS A 396 -18.27 -16.24 -14.93
CA HIS A 396 -18.78 -16.94 -16.12
C HIS A 396 -17.86 -18.08 -16.54
N ALA A 397 -16.54 -17.88 -16.47
CA ALA A 397 -15.59 -18.94 -16.74
C ALA A 397 -15.67 -20.08 -15.70
N ALA A 398 -15.82 -19.75 -14.42
CA ALA A 398 -16.01 -20.74 -13.35
C ALA A 398 -17.34 -21.51 -13.50
N PHE A 399 -18.38 -20.84 -13.97
CA PHE A 399 -19.70 -21.41 -14.25
C PHE A 399 -19.74 -22.27 -15.53
N GLY A 400 -18.64 -22.36 -16.28
CA GLY A 400 -18.53 -23.17 -17.49
C GLY A 400 -19.07 -22.51 -18.76
N CYS A 401 -19.25 -21.18 -18.75
CA CYS A 401 -19.69 -20.46 -19.94
C CYS A 401 -18.67 -20.56 -21.09
N PRO A 402 -19.12 -20.53 -22.36
CA PRO A 402 -18.24 -20.38 -23.51
C PRO A 402 -17.39 -19.11 -23.39
N LYS A 403 -16.17 -19.16 -23.95
CA LYS A 403 -15.31 -17.97 -23.98
C LYS A 403 -16.06 -16.82 -24.69
N PRO A 404 -16.13 -15.63 -24.09
CA PRO A 404 -16.83 -14.51 -24.72
C PRO A 404 -16.15 -14.12 -26.03
N LYS A 405 -16.94 -13.63 -26.98
CA LYS A 405 -16.43 -13.09 -28.25
C LYS A 405 -15.44 -11.97 -27.94
N TRP A 406 -14.32 -11.95 -28.65
CA TRP A 406 -13.30 -10.94 -28.45
C TRP A 406 -13.86 -9.53 -28.66
N SER A 407 -13.51 -8.59 -27.78
CA SER A 407 -13.79 -7.17 -27.92
C SER A 407 -12.62 -6.34 -27.40
N LYS A 408 -12.55 -5.08 -27.82
CA LYS A 408 -11.56 -4.11 -27.32
C LYS A 408 -11.63 -3.99 -25.79
N TYR A 409 -12.84 -3.97 -25.24
CA TYR A 409 -13.08 -3.89 -23.80
C TYR A 409 -12.57 -5.10 -23.04
N LEU A 410 -12.86 -6.31 -23.53
CA LEU A 410 -12.35 -7.55 -22.92
C LEU A 410 -10.83 -7.63 -22.96
N SER A 411 -10.21 -7.11 -24.03
CA SER A 411 -8.75 -6.96 -24.11
C SER A 411 -8.23 -5.99 -23.05
N PHE A 412 -8.91 -4.84 -22.85
CA PHE A 412 -8.57 -3.86 -21.83
C PHE A 412 -8.70 -4.42 -20.40
N LEU A 413 -9.80 -5.08 -20.05
CA LEU A 413 -10.00 -5.68 -18.72
C LEU A 413 -8.98 -6.78 -18.38
N LYS A 414 -8.40 -7.42 -19.41
CA LYS A 414 -7.32 -8.41 -19.29
C LYS A 414 -5.93 -7.80 -19.43
N SER A 415 -5.83 -6.52 -19.73
CA SER A 415 -4.56 -5.86 -20.01
C SER A 415 -3.80 -5.56 -18.72
N LYS A 416 -2.46 -5.59 -18.82
CA LYS A 416 -1.57 -5.07 -17.78
C LYS A 416 -1.83 -3.59 -17.49
N HIS A 417 -2.28 -2.83 -18.50
CA HIS A 417 -2.59 -1.41 -18.37
C HIS A 417 -3.72 -1.14 -17.36
N PHE A 418 -4.82 -1.92 -17.41
CA PHE A 418 -5.87 -1.81 -16.41
C PHE A 418 -5.38 -2.20 -15.01
N ALA A 419 -4.60 -3.28 -14.90
CA ALA A 419 -4.02 -3.68 -13.61
C ALA A 419 -3.15 -2.56 -12.99
N GLU A 420 -2.33 -1.89 -13.80
CA GLU A 420 -1.47 -0.77 -13.40
C GLU A 420 -2.21 0.54 -13.08
N LEU A 421 -3.40 0.75 -13.63
CA LEU A 421 -4.24 1.90 -13.30
C LEU A 421 -4.91 1.75 -11.93
N THR A 422 -5.06 0.52 -11.45
CA THR A 422 -5.76 0.19 -10.19
C THR A 422 -4.81 -0.11 -9.02
N GLN A 423 -3.50 0.15 -9.16
CA GLN A 423 -2.51 -0.04 -8.11
C GLN A 423 -1.98 1.30 -7.58
N PRO A 424 -1.78 1.46 -6.26
CA PRO A 424 -0.98 2.55 -5.72
C PRO A 424 0.43 2.51 -6.33
N LYS A 425 0.89 3.62 -6.91
CA LYS A 425 2.19 3.68 -7.61
C LYS A 425 3.28 4.23 -6.71
N GLU A 426 4.43 3.56 -6.70
CA GLU A 426 5.67 4.13 -6.17
C GLU A 426 6.46 4.76 -7.32
N CYS A 427 7.41 5.65 -7.01
CA CYS A 427 8.21 6.36 -8.02
C CYS A 427 7.35 7.11 -9.06
N SER A 428 6.54 8.02 -8.52
CA SER A 428 5.72 8.95 -9.28
C SER A 428 6.49 10.22 -9.67
N THR A 429 5.92 10.97 -10.61
CA THR A 429 6.45 12.28 -11.06
C THR A 429 6.40 13.35 -9.97
N TYR A 430 5.76 13.08 -8.83
CA TYR A 430 5.68 13.98 -7.68
C TYR A 430 7.06 14.35 -7.13
N PHE A 431 7.96 13.37 -7.00
CA PHE A 431 9.32 13.62 -6.50
C PHE A 431 10.29 14.08 -7.60
N ASP A 432 9.89 14.01 -8.87
CA ASP A 432 10.74 14.41 -10.00
C ASP A 432 10.94 15.93 -10.01
N TRP A 433 9.85 16.70 -9.91
CA TRP A 433 9.96 18.16 -9.90
C TRP A 433 10.63 18.68 -8.63
N GLN A 434 10.44 17.98 -7.51
CA GLN A 434 11.15 18.25 -6.25
C GLN A 434 12.66 18.00 -6.42
N THR A 435 13.05 16.90 -7.07
CA THR A 435 14.43 16.61 -7.42
C THR A 435 15.03 17.71 -8.30
N VAL A 436 14.28 18.19 -9.31
CA VAL A 436 14.73 19.29 -10.19
C VAL A 436 14.99 20.56 -9.39
N GLY A 437 14.06 20.97 -8.51
CA GLY A 437 14.22 22.12 -7.63
C GLY A 437 15.43 22.01 -6.69
N LEU A 438 15.58 20.86 -6.03
CA LEU A 438 16.69 20.60 -5.11
C LEU A 438 18.03 20.58 -5.85
N MET A 439 18.14 19.93 -7.01
CA MET A 439 19.39 19.87 -7.79
C MET A 439 19.79 21.24 -8.35
N HIS A 440 18.81 22.04 -8.79
CA HIS A 440 19.06 23.40 -9.24
C HIS A 440 19.59 24.27 -8.10
N SER A 441 18.88 24.28 -6.97
CA SER A 441 19.27 25.07 -5.80
C SER A 441 20.57 24.60 -5.15
N PHE A 442 20.87 23.29 -5.16
CA PHE A 442 22.18 22.75 -4.78
C PHE A 442 23.30 23.38 -5.61
N GLY A 443 23.14 23.47 -6.93
CA GLY A 443 24.11 24.11 -7.83
C GLY A 443 24.31 25.60 -7.56
N LEU A 444 23.25 26.33 -7.21
CA LEU A 444 23.31 27.76 -6.89
C LEU A 444 23.88 28.04 -5.49
N SER A 445 23.62 27.16 -4.53
CA SER A 445 23.97 27.36 -3.12
C SER A 445 25.48 27.41 -2.85
N GLY A 446 26.30 26.92 -3.78
CA GLY A 446 27.74 26.73 -3.57
C GLY A 446 28.06 25.62 -2.56
N GLN A 447 27.11 24.70 -2.30
CA GLN A 447 27.30 23.58 -1.39
C GLN A 447 28.53 22.74 -1.79
N PRO A 448 29.51 22.56 -0.89
CA PRO A 448 30.63 21.66 -1.16
C PRO A 448 30.20 20.19 -1.08
N GLY A 449 30.89 19.33 -1.83
CA GLY A 449 30.68 17.89 -1.85
C GLY A 449 29.72 17.42 -2.94
N ASN A 450 29.35 16.15 -2.89
CA ASN A 450 28.45 15.51 -3.85
C ASN A 450 27.07 15.29 -3.22
N ILE A 451 26.02 15.38 -4.04
CA ILE A 451 24.65 15.02 -3.66
C ILE A 451 24.28 13.66 -4.29
N THR A 452 23.59 12.82 -3.54
CA THR A 452 23.04 11.55 -4.03
C THR A 452 21.57 11.45 -3.62
N ARG A 453 20.68 11.29 -4.59
CA ARG A 453 19.26 10.99 -4.37
C ARG A 453 19.10 9.53 -4.00
N LEU A 454 18.40 9.25 -2.90
CA LEU A 454 18.03 7.89 -2.52
C LEU A 454 16.61 7.60 -3.02
N LEU A 455 16.48 6.79 -4.08
CA LEU A 455 15.20 6.52 -4.73
C LEU A 455 14.67 5.14 -4.34
N SER A 456 13.56 5.10 -3.60
CA SER A 456 12.88 3.87 -3.19
C SER A 456 11.72 3.54 -4.13
N CYS A 457 11.80 2.41 -4.84
CA CYS A 457 10.76 1.93 -5.76
C CYS A 457 10.56 0.42 -5.61
N THR A 458 9.38 -0.08 -5.99
CA THR A 458 9.21 -1.47 -6.41
C THR A 458 10.05 -1.77 -7.66
N GLU A 459 10.41 -3.04 -7.88
CA GLU A 459 11.11 -3.45 -9.10
C GLU A 459 10.28 -3.17 -10.37
N GLU A 460 8.95 -3.30 -10.27
CA GLU A 460 8.02 -3.06 -11.36
C GLU A 460 7.95 -1.59 -11.75
N ASP A 461 7.89 -0.69 -10.77
CA ASP A 461 7.84 0.76 -11.01
C ASP A 461 9.19 1.27 -11.52
N LEU A 462 10.30 0.77 -10.95
CA LEU A 462 11.65 1.16 -11.38
C LEU A 462 11.91 0.86 -12.87
N LYS A 463 11.35 -0.23 -13.40
CA LYS A 463 11.48 -0.58 -14.84
C LYS A 463 10.82 0.42 -15.79
N LYS A 464 9.86 1.21 -15.31
CA LYS A 464 9.08 2.17 -16.11
C LYS A 464 9.38 3.62 -15.77
N TYR A 465 10.07 3.85 -14.66
CA TYR A 465 10.43 5.16 -14.20
C TYR A 465 11.25 5.88 -15.28
N LYS A 466 11.05 7.19 -15.42
CA LYS A 466 11.72 8.00 -16.46
C LYS A 466 12.75 8.96 -15.89
N GLY A 467 12.57 9.42 -14.65
CA GLY A 467 13.42 10.42 -14.01
C GLY A 467 14.76 9.90 -13.52
N HIS A 468 15.37 8.90 -14.17
CA HIS A 468 16.63 8.28 -13.73
C HIS A 468 17.80 9.28 -13.72
N ASP A 469 17.82 10.20 -14.67
CA ASP A 469 18.91 11.14 -14.94
C ASP A 469 18.74 12.51 -14.26
N LEU A 470 17.70 12.68 -13.43
CA LEU A 470 17.42 13.95 -12.73
C LEU A 470 18.47 14.30 -11.67
N ALA A 471 19.10 13.29 -11.06
CA ALA A 471 20.14 13.44 -10.05
C ALA A 471 21.03 12.18 -10.01
N PRO A 472 22.29 12.27 -9.52
CA PRO A 472 23.04 11.09 -9.11
C PRO A 472 22.18 10.28 -8.13
N THR A 473 21.84 9.03 -8.48
CA THR A 473 20.81 8.26 -7.78
C THR A 473 21.33 6.94 -7.26
N HIS A 474 21.04 6.62 -6.00
CA HIS A 474 21.15 5.29 -5.42
C HIS A 474 19.76 4.66 -5.35
N TYR A 475 19.58 3.52 -6.01
CA TYR A 475 18.31 2.80 -6.00
C TYR A 475 18.20 1.92 -4.76
N VAL A 476 17.03 1.98 -4.12
CA VAL A 476 16.73 1.27 -2.87
C VAL A 476 15.47 0.44 -3.09
N PRO A 477 15.45 -0.85 -2.69
CA PRO A 477 14.21 -1.61 -2.65
C PRO A 477 13.18 -0.92 -1.75
N SER A 478 11.96 -0.77 -2.24
CA SER A 478 10.89 -0.20 -1.43
C SER A 478 10.63 -1.04 -0.18
N MET A 479 10.58 -0.34 0.95
CA MET A 479 10.12 -0.84 2.25
C MET A 479 8.74 -0.25 2.60
N SER A 480 8.08 0.48 1.68
CA SER A 480 6.76 1.06 1.95
C SER A 480 5.78 0.00 2.40
N ARG A 481 5.90 -1.23 1.90
CA ARG A 481 5.24 -2.40 2.48
C ARG A 481 6.26 -3.21 3.26
N HIS A 482 6.12 -3.24 4.57
CA HIS A 482 7.05 -3.93 5.44
C HIS A 482 7.06 -5.43 5.10
N PRO A 483 8.24 -6.05 4.87
CA PRO A 483 8.33 -7.40 4.32
C PRO A 483 7.82 -8.51 5.25
N LEU A 484 7.87 -8.30 6.58
CA LEU A 484 7.40 -9.27 7.58
C LEU A 484 5.95 -9.05 8.04
N THR A 485 5.56 -7.82 8.35
CA THR A 485 4.23 -7.50 8.89
C THR A 485 3.19 -7.22 7.81
N GLY A 486 3.63 -6.82 6.61
CA GLY A 486 2.75 -6.34 5.55
C GLY A 486 2.31 -4.88 5.69
N ASP A 487 2.71 -4.19 6.77
CA ASP A 487 2.33 -2.81 7.08
C ASP A 487 2.72 -1.86 5.97
N TRP A 488 1.75 -1.05 5.54
CA TRP A 488 2.00 -0.02 4.54
C TRP A 488 2.36 1.31 5.22
N TYR A 489 3.63 1.65 5.21
CA TYR A 489 4.20 2.85 5.81
C TYR A 489 5.36 3.42 4.96
N PRO A 490 5.09 4.24 3.93
CA PRO A 490 6.11 4.72 2.99
C PRO A 490 7.24 5.54 3.62
N ALA A 491 7.00 6.21 4.74
CA ALA A 491 8.03 7.05 5.38
C ALA A 491 9.19 6.22 5.96
N ILE A 492 9.01 4.91 6.18
CA ILE A 492 10.11 3.99 6.55
C ILE A 492 11.20 3.89 5.48
N ASN A 493 10.88 4.25 4.23
CA ASN A 493 11.87 4.28 3.17
C ASN A 493 13.03 5.22 3.49
N LYS A 494 12.82 6.30 4.27
CA LYS A 494 13.89 7.24 4.62
C LYS A 494 15.00 6.57 5.45
N PRO A 495 14.74 5.97 6.63
CA PRO A 495 15.77 5.23 7.37
C PRO A 495 16.30 4.01 6.59
N ALA A 496 15.42 3.26 5.92
CA ALA A 496 15.83 2.09 5.15
C ALA A 496 16.79 2.45 4.01
N ALA A 497 16.54 3.55 3.29
CA ALA A 497 17.37 4.04 2.22
C ALA A 497 18.75 4.50 2.69
N VAL A 498 18.81 5.21 3.82
CA VAL A 498 20.07 5.65 4.42
C VAL A 498 20.92 4.44 4.82
N LEU A 499 20.32 3.45 5.50
CA LEU A 499 20.99 2.21 5.86
C LEU A 499 21.46 1.43 4.62
N HIS A 500 20.61 1.31 3.61
CA HIS A 500 20.93 0.64 2.36
C HIS A 500 22.09 1.33 1.64
N TRP A 501 22.10 2.66 1.56
CA TRP A 501 23.18 3.43 0.96
C TRP A 501 24.52 3.19 1.67
N LEU A 502 24.54 3.27 3.01
CA LEU A 502 25.76 3.04 3.80
C LEU A 502 26.39 1.65 3.57
N ASN A 503 25.55 0.63 3.34
CA ASN A 503 26.01 -0.74 3.14
C ASN A 503 26.51 -1.03 1.72
N HIS A 504 26.16 -0.18 0.73
CA HIS A 504 26.45 -0.43 -0.68
C HIS A 504 27.40 0.58 -1.30
N VAL A 505 27.53 1.77 -0.70
CA VAL A 505 28.34 2.86 -1.26
C VAL A 505 29.61 3.05 -0.44
N LYS A 506 30.75 3.05 -1.13
CA LYS A 506 32.03 3.49 -0.55
C LYS A 506 32.12 5.00 -0.68
N THR A 507 32.18 5.67 0.47
CA THR A 507 32.33 7.12 0.56
C THR A 507 33.56 7.48 1.38
N ASP A 508 34.24 8.53 0.97
CA ASP A 508 35.34 9.20 1.69
C ASP A 508 34.86 10.45 2.45
N ALA A 509 33.55 10.75 2.41
CA ALA A 509 32.97 11.87 3.14
C ALA A 509 33.07 11.67 4.66
N GLU A 510 33.55 12.70 5.36
CA GLU A 510 33.64 12.71 6.82
C GLU A 510 32.28 13.04 7.46
N PHE A 511 31.51 13.93 6.83
CA PHE A 511 30.17 14.33 7.26
C PHE A 511 29.15 14.10 6.14
N ILE A 512 27.98 13.65 6.54
CA ILE A 512 26.82 13.48 5.67
C ILE A 512 25.76 14.51 6.07
N VAL A 513 25.20 15.20 5.08
CA VAL A 513 24.02 16.03 5.23
C VAL A 513 22.83 15.27 4.63
N ILE A 514 21.82 14.97 5.44
CA ILE A 514 20.58 14.33 5.01
C ILE A 514 19.53 15.43 4.85
N LEU A 515 18.89 15.48 3.69
CA LEU A 515 17.87 16.46 3.30
C LEU A 515 16.62 15.72 2.83
N ASP A 516 15.47 16.36 2.97
CA ASP A 516 14.22 15.90 2.36
C ASP A 516 14.10 16.41 0.91
N ALA A 517 13.30 15.74 0.10
CA ALA A 517 13.13 16.08 -1.31
C ALA A 517 12.43 17.43 -1.51
N ASP A 518 11.59 17.85 -0.56
CA ASP A 518 10.84 19.10 -0.56
C ASP A 518 11.62 20.27 0.05
N MET A 519 12.92 20.33 -0.24
CA MET A 519 13.83 21.37 0.22
C MET A 519 14.45 22.17 -0.93
N ILE A 520 14.57 23.49 -0.75
CA ILE A 520 15.35 24.39 -1.64
C ILE A 520 16.54 24.95 -0.87
N MET A 521 17.74 24.84 -1.43
CA MET A 521 18.95 25.40 -0.83
C MET A 521 19.15 26.88 -1.20
N ARG A 522 19.35 27.72 -0.20
CA ARG A 522 19.70 29.15 -0.34
C ARG A 522 21.17 29.44 -0.16
N GLY A 523 21.92 28.51 0.45
CA GLY A 523 23.34 28.65 0.72
C GLY A 523 23.92 27.35 1.26
N PRO A 524 25.25 27.30 1.48
CA PRO A 524 25.91 26.07 1.88
C PRO A 524 25.58 25.73 3.34
N ILE A 525 25.43 24.44 3.60
CA ILE A 525 25.29 23.80 4.90
C ILE A 525 26.64 23.13 5.19
N THR A 526 27.48 23.83 5.95
CA THR A 526 28.82 23.33 6.26
C THR A 526 28.90 22.83 7.71
N PRO A 527 29.45 21.63 7.96
CA PRO A 527 29.52 21.05 9.30
C PRO A 527 30.19 21.97 10.35
N TRP A 528 31.26 22.67 9.98
CA TRP A 528 32.02 23.51 10.90
C TRP A 528 31.29 24.81 11.29
N GLU A 529 30.54 25.44 10.38
CA GLU A 529 29.74 26.63 10.70
C GLU A 529 28.66 26.31 11.74
N PHE A 530 28.03 25.14 11.61
CA PHE A 530 26.98 24.68 12.52
C PHE A 530 27.50 23.85 13.70
N LYS A 531 28.82 23.77 13.88
CA LYS A 531 29.49 23.10 15.01
C LYS A 531 29.17 21.60 15.12
N ALA A 532 28.97 20.94 13.99
CA ALA A 532 28.85 19.49 13.92
C ALA A 532 30.20 18.84 14.31
N ALA A 533 30.14 17.77 15.08
CA ALA A 533 31.31 16.96 15.43
C ALA A 533 30.90 15.50 15.63
N LYS A 534 31.88 14.61 15.75
CA LYS A 534 31.64 13.21 16.14
C LYS A 534 30.98 13.16 17.52
N GLY A 535 29.91 12.38 17.64
CA GLY A 535 29.00 12.32 18.80
C GLY A 535 28.05 13.51 18.92
N LYS A 536 28.16 14.51 18.05
CA LYS A 536 27.47 15.80 18.14
C LYS A 536 26.84 16.21 16.80
N PRO A 537 25.82 15.49 16.32
CA PRO A 537 25.12 15.84 15.09
C PRO A 537 24.43 17.21 15.21
N VAL A 538 24.14 17.84 14.08
CA VAL A 538 23.35 19.08 14.03
C VAL A 538 22.02 18.77 13.39
N SER A 539 20.93 19.33 13.92
CA SER A 539 19.63 19.22 13.28
C SER A 539 18.71 20.41 13.57
N THR A 540 17.55 20.45 12.91
CA THR A 540 16.54 21.50 13.09
C THR A 540 15.47 21.05 14.09
N PRO A 541 14.85 21.98 14.84
CA PRO A 541 13.89 21.60 15.87
C PRO A 541 12.54 21.18 15.28
N TYR A 542 12.05 20.02 15.71
CA TYR A 542 10.70 19.52 15.43
C TYR A 542 9.89 19.52 16.73
N ASP A 543 9.50 20.71 17.20
CA ASP A 543 8.88 20.93 18.51
C ASP A 543 7.57 20.14 18.72
N TYR A 544 6.92 19.69 17.64
CA TYR A 544 5.73 18.85 17.66
C TYR A 544 5.98 17.39 18.06
N LEU A 545 7.24 16.94 18.16
CA LEU A 545 7.59 15.61 18.66
C LEU A 545 7.50 15.52 20.19
N ILE A 546 6.30 15.72 20.73
CA ILE A 546 6.05 15.78 22.18
C ILE A 546 6.33 14.44 22.91
N GLY A 547 6.43 13.34 22.17
CA GLY A 547 6.74 12.00 22.68
C GLY A 547 8.12 11.88 23.33
N CYS A 548 9.06 12.78 23.02
CA CYS A 548 10.34 12.85 23.74
C CYS A 548 10.17 13.25 25.22
N ASP A 549 9.09 13.95 25.58
CA ASP A 549 8.89 14.48 26.94
C ASP A 549 7.95 13.63 27.80
N ASN A 550 7.47 12.49 27.29
CA ASN A 550 6.42 11.72 27.95
C ASN A 550 6.75 10.21 28.03
N GLU A 551 5.72 9.39 28.22
CA GLU A 551 5.87 7.94 28.35
C GLU A 551 6.42 7.26 27.10
N LEU A 552 6.21 7.81 25.91
CA LEU A 552 6.68 7.23 24.65
C LEU A 552 8.21 7.06 24.63
N ALA A 553 8.96 8.08 25.06
CA ALA A 553 10.42 7.97 25.18
C ALA A 553 10.83 6.88 26.18
N LYS A 554 10.12 6.73 27.30
CA LYS A 554 10.45 5.71 28.31
C LYS A 554 10.20 4.28 27.83
N LEU A 555 9.26 4.12 26.89
CA LEU A 555 8.92 2.84 26.28
C LEU A 555 9.94 2.45 25.19
N HIS A 556 10.37 3.42 24.39
CA HIS A 556 11.10 3.17 23.15
C HIS A 556 12.58 3.53 23.20
N THR A 557 13.09 4.08 24.30
CA THR A 557 14.54 4.24 24.50
C THR A 557 14.97 3.97 25.93
N SER A 558 16.17 3.39 26.08
CA SER A 558 16.82 3.22 27.39
C SER A 558 17.37 4.55 27.97
N HIS A 559 17.38 5.61 27.17
CA HIS A 559 17.92 6.93 27.50
C HIS A 559 16.91 8.05 27.16
N PRO A 560 15.71 8.08 27.79
CA PRO A 560 14.70 9.10 27.51
C PRO A 560 15.21 10.52 27.75
N GLU A 561 16.17 10.71 28.67
CA GLU A 561 16.81 12.00 28.93
C GLU A 561 17.66 12.54 27.77
N ALA A 562 17.98 11.69 26.79
CA ALA A 562 18.75 12.03 25.59
C ALA A 562 17.88 12.13 24.32
N CYS A 563 16.55 12.15 24.46
CA CYS A 563 15.63 12.31 23.33
C CYS A 563 15.54 13.78 22.92
N ASP A 564 16.22 14.13 21.83
CA ASP A 564 16.11 15.45 21.22
C ASP A 564 14.96 15.50 20.22
N LYS A 565 14.17 16.59 20.22
CA LYS A 565 13.07 16.83 19.28
C LYS A 565 13.58 17.42 17.96
N VAL A 566 14.10 16.57 17.09
CA VAL A 566 14.88 17.00 15.93
C VAL A 566 14.46 16.31 14.64
N GLY A 567 14.69 17.00 13.52
CA GLY A 567 14.46 16.48 12.17
C GLY A 567 14.82 17.49 11.08
N GLY A 568 14.27 17.29 9.88
CA GLY A 568 14.52 18.15 8.72
C GLY A 568 15.95 17.98 8.21
N VAL A 569 16.78 19.02 8.35
CA VAL A 569 18.20 18.94 7.98
C VAL A 569 18.96 18.21 9.07
N ILE A 570 19.75 17.19 8.70
CA ILE A 570 20.60 16.44 9.62
C ILE A 570 22.04 16.48 9.13
N ILE A 571 22.97 16.96 9.97
CA ILE A 571 24.42 16.92 9.71
C ILE A 571 25.04 15.93 10.69
N MET A 572 25.63 14.86 10.20
CA MET A 572 26.15 13.79 11.04
C MET A 572 27.51 13.30 10.55
N HIS A 573 28.43 13.05 11.49
CA HIS A 573 29.71 12.42 11.17
C HIS A 573 29.48 10.97 10.74
N ILE A 574 30.22 10.51 9.71
CA ILE A 574 29.99 9.19 9.07
C ILE A 574 30.09 8.02 10.05
N ASP A 575 30.99 8.09 11.04
CA ASP A 575 31.13 7.05 12.07
C ASP A 575 29.91 6.94 12.99
N ASP A 576 29.23 8.05 13.27
CA ASP A 576 28.02 8.03 14.08
C ASP A 576 26.86 7.50 13.24
N LEU A 577 26.76 7.96 11.99
CA LEU A 577 25.75 7.50 11.04
C LEU A 577 25.81 5.97 10.83
N ARG A 578 27.01 5.38 10.75
CA ARG A 578 27.19 3.91 10.66
C ARG A 578 26.63 3.14 11.84
N LYS A 579 26.69 3.70 13.04
CA LYS A 579 26.10 3.09 14.25
C LYS A 579 24.61 3.37 14.35
N PHE A 580 24.21 4.56 13.94
CA PHE A 580 22.87 5.10 14.07
C PHE A 580 21.88 4.52 13.06
N ALA A 581 22.27 4.33 11.80
CA ALA A 581 21.32 4.03 10.72
C ALA A 581 20.47 2.77 10.95
N LEU A 582 21.06 1.72 11.53
CA LEU A 582 20.30 0.52 11.89
C LEU A 582 19.33 0.78 13.04
N LEU A 583 19.74 1.55 14.04
CA LEU A 583 18.87 1.94 15.16
C LEU A 583 17.72 2.82 14.68
N TRP A 584 17.96 3.74 13.74
CA TRP A 584 16.88 4.56 13.17
C TRP A 584 15.81 3.68 12.53
N LEU A 585 16.20 2.71 11.68
CA LEU A 585 15.24 1.79 11.08
C LEU A 585 14.51 0.95 12.14
N HIS A 586 15.26 0.34 13.06
CA HIS A 586 14.69 -0.54 14.09
C HIS A 586 13.75 0.21 15.05
N LYS A 587 14.14 1.39 15.53
CA LYS A 587 13.29 2.22 16.39
C LYS A 587 12.08 2.76 15.65
N THR A 588 12.19 3.00 14.35
CA THR A 588 11.02 3.33 13.52
C THR A 588 10.04 2.17 13.51
N GLU A 589 10.51 0.93 13.33
CA GLU A 589 9.67 -0.28 13.38
C GLU A 589 9.05 -0.50 14.76
N GLU A 590 9.79 -0.28 15.86
CA GLU A 590 9.28 -0.38 17.23
C GLU A 590 8.14 0.63 17.49
N VAL A 591 8.36 1.91 17.18
CA VAL A 591 7.35 2.95 17.36
C VAL A 591 6.15 2.69 16.45
N ARG A 592 6.41 2.28 15.20
CA ARG A 592 5.34 1.93 14.25
C ARG A 592 4.52 0.73 14.73
N ALA A 593 5.12 -0.26 15.39
CA ALA A 593 4.39 -1.38 15.94
C ALA A 593 3.53 -1.00 17.16
N ASP A 594 3.84 0.10 17.84
CA ASP A 594 3.16 0.57 19.05
C ASP A 594 1.93 1.43 18.75
N THR A 595 0.94 0.81 18.10
CA THR A 595 -0.29 1.49 17.67
C THR A 595 -1.10 2.06 18.84
N ALA A 596 -0.94 1.50 20.05
CA ALA A 596 -1.61 1.95 21.26
C ALA A 596 -1.23 3.38 21.68
N HIS A 597 -0.05 3.87 21.27
CA HIS A 597 0.47 5.18 21.67
C HIS A 597 0.46 6.20 20.53
N TYR A 598 -0.28 5.96 19.45
CA TYR A 598 -0.40 6.90 18.33
C TYR A 598 -1.16 8.19 18.64
N GLY A 599 -1.84 8.26 19.79
CA GLY A 599 -2.68 9.40 20.16
C GLY A 599 -1.96 10.74 20.02
N LYS A 600 -2.67 11.75 19.52
CA LYS A 600 -2.13 13.10 19.27
C LYS A 600 -1.55 13.73 20.54
N ASN A 601 -2.13 13.41 21.69
CA ASN A 601 -1.66 13.85 23.01
C ASN A 601 -0.35 13.17 23.46
N ILE A 602 0.06 12.07 22.82
CA ILE A 602 1.28 11.32 23.12
C ILE A 602 2.35 11.61 22.06
N THR A 603 2.01 11.56 20.79
CA THR A 603 2.97 11.69 19.67
C THR A 603 2.99 13.07 19.04
N GLY A 604 1.96 13.90 19.23
CA GLY A 604 1.79 15.12 18.43
C GLY A 604 1.39 14.84 16.97
N ASP A 605 1.18 13.58 16.59
CA ASP A 605 0.64 13.22 15.28
C ASP A 605 -0.79 13.71 15.17
N ILE A 606 -1.02 14.72 14.33
CA ILE A 606 -2.34 15.31 14.15
C ILE A 606 -3.36 14.33 13.56
N TYR A 607 -2.89 13.27 12.91
CA TYR A 607 -3.73 12.25 12.27
C TYR A 607 -3.95 11.02 13.16
N GLU A 608 -3.18 10.88 14.25
CA GLU A 608 -3.24 9.72 15.15
C GLU A 608 -3.09 8.37 14.43
N THR A 609 -2.31 8.34 13.33
CA THR A 609 -2.09 7.16 12.48
C THR A 609 -0.67 6.59 12.60
N GLY A 610 0.19 7.22 13.40
CA GLY A 610 1.60 6.87 13.51
C GLY A 610 2.41 7.31 12.29
N TRP A 611 1.96 8.35 11.58
CA TRP A 611 2.57 8.81 10.33
C TRP A 611 3.99 9.35 10.53
N ILE A 612 4.28 9.89 11.73
CA ILE A 612 5.58 10.46 12.09
C ILE A 612 6.49 9.48 12.85
N SER A 613 6.21 8.16 12.78
CA SER A 613 6.97 7.13 13.51
C SER A 613 8.47 7.11 13.16
N GLU A 614 8.85 7.50 11.95
CA GLU A 614 10.26 7.55 11.55
C GLU A 614 11.03 8.68 12.25
N MET A 615 10.35 9.80 12.52
CA MET A 615 10.94 10.95 13.21
C MET A 615 11.21 10.60 14.68
N TYR A 616 10.29 9.83 15.30
CA TYR A 616 10.53 9.22 16.61
C TYR A 616 11.60 8.15 16.56
N GLY A 617 11.60 7.29 15.54
CA GLY A 617 12.66 6.31 15.31
C GLY A 617 14.04 6.97 15.24
N TYR A 618 14.14 8.14 14.60
CA TYR A 618 15.37 8.94 14.58
C TYR A 618 15.76 9.37 15.99
N SER A 619 14.84 10.05 16.69
CA SER A 619 15.10 10.65 18.00
C SER A 619 15.47 9.60 19.05
N PHE A 620 14.72 8.49 19.10
CA PHE A 620 15.00 7.37 20.00
C PHE A 620 16.26 6.61 19.61
N GLY A 621 16.50 6.38 18.31
CA GLY A 621 17.72 5.72 17.85
C GLY A 621 18.99 6.53 18.16
N ALA A 622 18.90 7.86 18.13
CA ALA A 622 20.00 8.73 18.49
C ALA A 622 20.20 8.80 20.01
N ALA A 623 19.11 8.77 20.78
CA ALA A 623 19.14 8.70 22.23
C ALA A 623 19.82 7.41 22.74
N GLU A 624 19.59 6.26 22.09
CA GLU A 624 20.29 5.00 22.42
C GLU A 624 21.82 5.12 22.30
N LEU A 625 22.29 5.98 21.40
CA LEU A 625 23.71 6.28 21.22
C LEU A 625 24.18 7.48 22.05
N LYS A 626 23.27 8.13 22.79
CA LYS A 626 23.49 9.37 23.54
C LYS A 626 24.14 10.46 22.69
N LEU A 627 23.72 10.57 21.43
CA LEU A 627 24.15 11.67 20.57
C LEU A 627 23.65 12.98 21.17
N GLN A 628 24.50 14.01 21.15
CA GLN A 628 24.15 15.32 21.69
C GLN A 628 23.87 16.28 20.54
N HIS A 629 22.62 16.52 20.17
CA HIS A 629 22.35 17.36 19.02
C HIS A 629 22.70 18.82 19.29
N VAL A 630 23.31 19.47 18.31
CA VAL A 630 23.25 20.93 18.17
C VAL A 630 21.97 21.25 17.43
N ILE A 631 20.98 21.76 18.15
CA ILE A 631 19.69 22.16 17.56
C ILE A 631 19.83 23.59 17.05
N SER A 632 19.65 23.80 15.74
CA SER A 632 19.77 25.12 15.11
C SER A 632 18.49 25.53 14.40
N ARG A 633 17.91 26.66 14.84
CA ARG A 633 16.80 27.35 14.17
C ARG A 633 17.27 28.16 12.97
N GLU A 634 18.58 28.31 12.76
CA GLU A 634 19.15 29.17 11.71
C GLU A 634 19.32 28.48 10.36
N ILE A 635 19.17 27.15 10.30
CA ILE A 635 19.44 26.38 9.08
C ILE A 635 18.24 26.42 8.12
N MET A 636 17.04 26.18 8.64
CA MET A 636 15.86 25.87 7.84
C MET A 636 14.66 26.72 8.28
N ILE A 637 13.88 27.16 7.30
CA ILE A 637 12.60 27.84 7.53
C ILE A 637 11.52 27.27 6.60
N TYR A 638 10.29 27.19 7.09
CA TYR A 638 9.12 26.93 6.26
C TYR A 638 8.67 28.24 5.57
N PRO A 639 8.52 28.27 4.23
CA PRO A 639 7.83 29.38 3.58
C PRO A 639 6.47 29.65 4.25
N GLY A 640 6.07 30.92 4.34
CA GLY A 640 4.89 31.34 5.10
C GLY A 640 5.11 31.52 6.62
N TYR A 641 6.29 31.22 7.15
CA TYR A 641 6.63 31.49 8.56
C TYR A 641 7.40 32.80 8.69
N ALA A 642 7.14 33.54 9.78
CA ALA A 642 7.87 34.76 10.07
C ALA A 642 9.35 34.45 10.36
N PRO A 643 10.31 35.06 9.65
CA PRO A 643 11.73 34.80 9.85
C PRO A 643 12.26 35.48 11.12
N GLU A 644 13.23 34.83 11.77
CA GLU A 644 13.95 35.42 12.90
C GLU A 644 14.85 36.57 12.43
N PRO A 645 14.86 37.74 13.13
CA PRO A 645 15.66 38.89 12.72
C PRO A 645 17.16 38.58 12.59
N GLY A 646 17.74 38.91 11.43
CA GLY A 646 19.17 38.75 11.17
C GLY A 646 19.62 37.33 10.79
N VAL A 647 18.72 36.34 10.83
CA VAL A 647 19.03 34.96 10.45
C VAL A 647 19.07 34.81 8.93
N LYS A 648 20.13 34.17 8.44
CA LYS A 648 20.31 33.84 7.02
C LYS A 648 20.09 32.35 6.80
N TYR A 649 18.82 31.96 6.71
CA TYR A 649 18.41 30.58 6.47
C TYR A 649 19.11 29.98 5.24
N ARG A 650 19.54 28.73 5.35
CA ARG A 650 20.22 27.96 4.31
C ARG A 650 19.28 27.10 3.49
N VAL A 651 18.10 26.76 4.02
CA VAL A 651 17.14 25.86 3.39
C VAL A 651 15.72 26.36 3.58
N PHE A 652 14.92 26.31 2.51
CA PHE A 652 13.46 26.32 2.60
C PHE A 652 12.94 24.89 2.67
N HIS A 653 12.06 24.59 3.63
CA HIS A 653 11.29 23.34 3.64
C HIS A 653 9.85 23.65 3.24
N TYR A 654 9.48 23.40 1.98
CA TYR A 654 8.15 23.74 1.46
C TYR A 654 7.14 22.58 1.65
N GLY A 655 7.23 21.91 2.80
CA GLY A 655 6.40 20.75 3.12
C GLY A 655 4.94 21.05 3.46
N LEU A 656 4.62 22.32 3.71
CA LEU A 656 3.31 22.82 4.15
C LEU A 656 2.76 23.87 3.18
N ASP A 657 1.47 24.16 3.27
CA ASP A 657 0.85 25.23 2.49
C ASP A 657 1.34 26.62 2.94
N PHE A 658 1.54 27.52 1.99
CA PHE A 658 1.88 28.91 2.27
C PHE A 658 1.26 29.88 1.26
N ARG A 659 1.13 31.15 1.67
CA ARG A 659 0.39 32.18 0.92
C ARG A 659 1.09 33.52 0.92
N VAL A 660 0.95 34.25 -0.19
CA VAL A 660 1.35 35.66 -0.34
C VAL A 660 0.24 36.37 -1.09
N GLY A 661 -0.53 37.21 -0.40
CA GLY A 661 -1.74 37.83 -0.96
C GLY A 661 -2.74 36.78 -1.46
N ASN A 662 -3.10 36.85 -2.75
CA ASN A 662 -3.99 35.89 -3.42
C ASN A 662 -3.26 34.66 -3.99
N TRP A 663 -1.93 34.66 -4.00
CA TRP A 663 -1.15 33.52 -4.45
C TRP A 663 -0.93 32.55 -3.31
N SER A 664 -1.00 31.26 -3.61
CA SER A 664 -0.75 30.19 -2.64
C SER A 664 -0.04 29.04 -3.30
N PHE A 665 0.75 28.32 -2.51
CA PHE A 665 1.43 27.12 -2.92
C PHE A 665 1.24 26.04 -1.85
N ASP A 666 0.76 24.89 -2.30
CA ASP A 666 0.79 23.64 -1.55
C ASP A 666 1.33 22.57 -2.50
N LYS A 667 2.41 21.90 -2.09
CA LYS A 667 3.01 20.83 -2.90
C LYS A 667 2.04 19.69 -3.17
N ALA A 668 1.08 19.43 -2.27
CA ALA A 668 0.13 18.33 -2.41
C ALA A 668 -0.68 18.46 -3.72
N ASN A 669 -1.04 19.70 -4.10
CA ASN A 669 -1.77 20.06 -5.32
C ASN A 669 -1.05 19.64 -6.62
N TRP A 670 0.24 19.28 -6.53
CA TRP A 670 1.10 18.97 -7.67
C TRP A 670 1.54 17.50 -7.71
N ARG A 671 0.87 16.62 -6.94
CA ARG A 671 1.21 15.19 -6.84
C ARG A 671 1.09 14.43 -8.16
N ASP A 672 0.02 14.73 -8.90
CA ASP A 672 -0.32 14.04 -10.16
C ASP A 672 0.01 14.88 -11.41
N VAL A 673 0.81 15.93 -11.23
CA VAL A 673 1.26 16.81 -12.32
C VAL A 673 2.68 16.46 -12.72
N ASP A 674 2.84 15.94 -13.94
CA ASP A 674 4.17 15.73 -14.51
C ASP A 674 4.74 17.05 -15.04
N LEU A 675 5.36 17.84 -14.16
CA LEU A 675 5.99 19.12 -14.51
C LEU A 675 7.34 18.93 -15.22
N VAL A 676 7.97 17.77 -15.05
CA VAL A 676 9.32 17.51 -15.56
C VAL A 676 9.30 17.07 -17.02
N ASN A 677 8.36 16.20 -17.40
CA ASN A 677 8.29 15.67 -18.76
C ASN A 677 7.35 16.46 -19.67
N ASN A 678 6.39 17.21 -19.12
CA ASN A 678 5.58 18.11 -19.94
C ASN A 678 6.36 19.40 -20.15
N CYS A 679 6.82 19.62 -21.39
CA CYS A 679 7.58 20.81 -21.75
C CYS A 679 6.87 22.10 -21.35
N TRP A 680 7.64 23.03 -20.79
CA TRP A 680 7.22 24.35 -20.35
C TRP A 680 6.16 24.37 -19.22
N ALA A 681 5.86 23.22 -18.62
CA ALA A 681 4.97 23.15 -17.47
C ALA A 681 5.63 23.76 -16.22
N LYS A 682 4.90 24.61 -15.51
CA LYS A 682 5.39 25.31 -14.31
C LYS A 682 4.28 25.51 -13.29
N PHE A 683 4.66 25.93 -12.09
CA PHE A 683 3.73 26.39 -11.06
C PHE A 683 3.18 27.78 -11.40
N PRO A 684 2.05 28.21 -10.81
CA PRO A 684 1.56 29.57 -10.92
C PRO A 684 2.65 30.55 -10.49
N ASP A 685 2.84 31.60 -11.28
CA ASP A 685 3.89 32.58 -11.00
C ASP A 685 3.62 33.25 -9.64
N PRO A 686 4.62 33.28 -8.75
CA PRO A 686 4.50 34.02 -7.50
C PRO A 686 4.43 35.53 -7.80
N PRO A 687 3.81 36.32 -6.90
CA PRO A 687 3.71 37.77 -7.06
C PRO A 687 5.09 38.43 -7.11
N GLU A 688 5.16 39.63 -7.69
CA GLU A 688 6.40 40.38 -7.70
C GLU A 688 6.77 40.86 -6.29
N THR A 689 8.07 40.95 -6.01
CA THR A 689 8.56 41.38 -4.67
C THR A 689 8.11 42.80 -4.29
N SER A 690 7.72 43.62 -5.28
CA SER A 690 7.12 44.94 -5.10
C SER A 690 5.67 44.90 -4.63
N GLU A 691 4.97 43.78 -4.80
CA GLU A 691 3.56 43.58 -4.43
C GLU A 691 3.40 43.07 -2.99
N ALA A 692 4.49 42.66 -2.34
CA ALA A 692 4.47 42.24 -0.94
C ALA A 692 4.15 43.43 -0.02
N ASP A 693 3.27 43.20 0.96
CA ASP A 693 2.81 44.22 1.91
C ASP A 693 3.97 44.70 2.79
N ARG A 694 4.25 46.01 2.74
CA ARG A 694 5.35 46.65 3.49
C ARG A 694 4.91 47.26 4.82
N THR A 695 3.63 47.13 5.18
CA THR A 695 3.11 47.72 6.42
C THR A 695 3.60 47.01 7.67
N ASN A 696 3.96 45.73 7.55
CA ASN A 696 4.52 44.91 8.62
C ASN A 696 5.82 44.26 8.14
N GLU A 697 6.95 44.62 8.77
CA GLU A 697 8.28 44.14 8.38
C GLU A 697 8.41 42.60 8.47
N GLU A 698 7.83 41.96 9.49
CA GLU A 698 7.87 40.50 9.63
C GLU A 698 7.08 39.80 8.51
N ALA A 699 5.88 40.33 8.20
CA ALA A 699 5.07 39.84 7.09
C ALA A 699 5.75 40.07 5.74
N TYR A 700 6.39 41.24 5.56
CA TYR A 700 7.15 41.56 4.36
C TYR A 700 8.30 40.58 4.14
N GLN A 701 9.12 40.32 5.16
CA GLN A 701 10.23 39.38 5.07
C GLN A 701 9.76 37.94 4.83
N ARG A 702 8.69 37.49 5.51
CA ARG A 702 8.04 36.20 5.24
C ARG A 702 7.63 36.07 3.78
N ASP A 703 6.97 37.09 3.24
CA ASP A 703 6.44 37.08 1.88
C ASP A 703 7.59 37.05 0.86
N LEU A 704 8.67 37.81 1.10
CA LEU A 704 9.88 37.76 0.25
C LEU A 704 10.49 36.36 0.18
N LEU A 705 10.64 35.68 1.33
CA LEU A 705 11.16 34.31 1.38
C LEU A 705 10.23 33.31 0.68
N SER A 706 8.92 33.52 0.80
CA SER A 706 7.90 32.68 0.15
C SER A 706 7.90 32.84 -1.36
N ILE A 707 8.01 34.09 -1.85
CA ILE A 707 8.18 34.40 -3.28
C ILE A 707 9.49 33.80 -3.80
N GLU A 708 10.60 33.95 -3.07
CA GLU A 708 11.91 33.38 -3.43
C GLU A 708 11.79 31.87 -3.67
N CYS A 709 11.20 31.13 -2.73
CA CYS A 709 10.97 29.68 -2.86
C CYS A 709 10.17 29.33 -4.13
N GLY A 710 9.05 30.02 -4.38
CA GLY A 710 8.23 29.80 -5.57
C GLY A 710 8.96 30.12 -6.89
N LYS A 711 9.73 31.22 -6.92
CA LYS A 711 10.51 31.63 -8.09
C LYS A 711 11.60 30.61 -8.40
N THR A 712 12.34 30.14 -7.39
CA THR A 712 13.40 29.12 -7.58
C THR A 712 12.84 27.81 -8.14
N LEU A 713 11.66 27.36 -7.68
CA LEU A 713 11.00 26.17 -8.22
C LEU A 713 10.64 26.32 -9.70
N ASN A 714 10.07 27.46 -10.09
CA ASN A 714 9.71 27.74 -11.50
C ASN A 714 10.96 27.90 -12.39
N GLU A 715 12.00 28.57 -11.90
CA GLU A 715 13.27 28.73 -12.60
C GLU A 715 13.94 27.37 -12.84
N ALA A 716 13.95 26.49 -11.83
CA ALA A 716 14.50 25.15 -11.96
C ALA A 716 13.80 24.34 -13.06
N LEU A 717 12.47 24.40 -13.13
CA LEU A 717 11.68 23.74 -14.18
C LEU A 717 11.96 24.33 -15.56
N GLN A 718 12.01 25.66 -15.68
CA GLN A 718 12.32 26.34 -16.93
C GLN A 718 13.68 25.90 -17.48
N LEU A 719 14.74 25.99 -16.66
CA LEU A 719 16.10 25.60 -17.06
C LEU A 719 16.18 24.11 -17.40
N HIS A 720 15.42 23.26 -16.69
CA HIS A 720 15.31 21.85 -17.02
C HIS A 720 14.72 21.62 -18.42
N HIS A 721 13.65 22.33 -18.78
CA HIS A 721 13.02 22.24 -20.10
C HIS A 721 13.90 22.81 -21.21
N GLU A 722 14.59 23.92 -20.96
CA GLU A 722 15.60 24.47 -21.87
C GLU A 722 16.71 23.44 -22.15
N LYS A 723 17.24 22.80 -21.09
CA LYS A 723 18.27 21.76 -21.21
C LYS A 723 17.78 20.54 -21.98
N ARG A 724 16.51 20.18 -21.84
CA ARG A 724 15.87 19.10 -22.61
C ARG A 724 15.56 19.47 -24.06
N ARG A 725 15.85 20.70 -24.48
CA ARG A 725 15.54 21.24 -25.81
C ARG A 725 14.06 21.07 -26.14
N CYS A 726 13.20 21.34 -25.17
CA CYS A 726 11.80 21.59 -25.47
C CYS A 726 11.74 22.65 -26.57
N GLY A 727 10.98 22.40 -27.65
CA GLY A 727 10.95 23.29 -28.81
C GLY A 727 10.54 24.72 -28.45
N ASP A 728 10.96 25.71 -29.23
CA ASP A 728 10.70 27.13 -28.97
C ASP A 728 9.20 27.40 -28.72
N VAL A 729 8.93 28.19 -27.69
CA VAL A 729 7.58 28.57 -27.21
C VAL A 729 6.70 29.20 -28.32
N ARG A 730 7.31 29.64 -29.43
CA ARG A 730 6.63 30.31 -30.56
C ARG A 730 5.79 29.39 -31.46
N GLU A 731 5.90 28.07 -31.36
CA GLU A 731 4.98 27.15 -32.08
C GLU A 731 3.85 26.59 -31.19
N SER A 732 3.89 26.83 -29.88
CA SER A 732 2.90 26.31 -28.92
C SER A 732 1.77 27.30 -28.58
N SER A 733 1.74 28.50 -29.16
CA SER A 733 0.71 29.53 -28.90
C SER A 733 -0.67 29.22 -29.50
N ARG A 734 -0.98 27.94 -29.79
CA ARG A 734 -2.31 27.47 -30.20
C ARG A 734 -3.05 26.70 -29.10
N VAL A 735 -2.61 26.79 -27.85
CA VAL A 735 -3.39 26.34 -26.70
C VAL A 735 -4.11 27.57 -26.14
N PRO A 736 -5.46 27.63 -26.17
CA PRO A 736 -6.17 28.76 -25.59
C PRO A 736 -6.00 28.75 -24.05
N PRO A 737 -5.91 29.92 -23.40
CA PRO A 737 -5.89 30.01 -21.95
C PRO A 737 -7.19 29.42 -21.34
N PRO A 738 -7.17 28.97 -20.06
CA PRO A 738 -8.38 28.51 -19.38
C PRO A 738 -9.41 29.65 -19.33
N PRO A 739 -10.72 29.35 -19.49
CA PRO A 739 -11.72 30.39 -19.61
C PRO A 739 -11.93 31.10 -18.26
N ASP A 740 -11.73 32.42 -18.28
CA ASP A 740 -12.26 33.33 -17.29
C ASP A 740 -13.79 33.30 -17.30
N MET A 741 -14.34 33.51 -16.12
CA MET A 741 -15.74 33.40 -15.76
C MET A 741 -16.51 34.63 -16.25
N GLU A 742 -17.25 34.55 -17.38
CA GLU A 742 -18.32 35.52 -17.70
C GLU A 742 -19.37 34.99 -18.71
N ILE A 743 -20.61 34.94 -18.20
CA ILE A 743 -21.95 35.19 -18.79
C ILE A 743 -22.34 34.58 -20.16
N VAL A 744 -23.43 33.81 -20.06
CA VAL A 744 -24.23 33.12 -21.09
C VAL A 744 -24.80 34.09 -22.13
N ASP A 745 -24.70 33.73 -23.40
CA ASP A 745 -25.77 33.98 -24.38
C ASP A 745 -25.80 32.92 -25.50
N GLU A 746 -27.02 32.56 -25.89
CA GLU A 746 -27.42 31.56 -26.88
C GLU A 746 -26.86 31.80 -28.29
N VAL A 747 -26.75 30.73 -29.10
CA VAL A 747 -27.42 30.56 -30.43
C VAL A 747 -26.71 29.56 -31.37
N LYS A 748 -27.49 28.52 -31.73
CA LYS A 748 -27.62 27.75 -33.00
C LYS A 748 -26.48 26.93 -33.64
N PHE A 749 -26.74 25.63 -33.59
CA PHE A 749 -26.59 24.56 -34.61
C PHE A 749 -26.40 25.00 -36.07
N GLU A 750 -25.39 24.43 -36.73
CA GLU A 750 -25.46 24.04 -38.15
C GLU A 750 -24.51 22.88 -38.49
N ARG A 751 -24.90 22.09 -39.50
CA ARG A 751 -24.55 20.69 -39.75
C ARG A 751 -24.00 20.57 -41.17
N SER A 752 -22.80 20.00 -41.37
CA SER A 752 -22.30 19.40 -42.62
C SER A 752 -20.84 18.96 -42.37
N GLY A 753 -20.27 17.85 -42.83
CA GLY A 753 -20.64 16.83 -43.79
C GLY A 753 -19.39 15.96 -44.04
N ASN A 754 -19.61 14.68 -44.32
CA ASN A 754 -18.67 13.57 -44.59
C ASN A 754 -17.31 13.90 -45.24
N MET A 755 -16.24 13.19 -44.82
CA MET A 755 -15.33 12.57 -45.80
C MET A 755 -14.53 11.35 -45.29
N SER A 756 -14.59 10.33 -46.15
CA SER A 756 -13.99 8.99 -46.23
C SER A 756 -12.57 8.75 -45.69
N GLU A 757 -12.43 7.56 -45.08
CA GLU A 757 -11.20 6.79 -44.88
C GLU A 757 -10.42 6.53 -46.18
N LYS A 758 -9.09 6.45 -46.06
CA LYS A 758 -8.22 5.49 -46.76
C LYS A 758 -6.95 5.25 -45.93
N VAL A 759 -6.83 4.03 -45.41
CA VAL A 759 -5.66 3.49 -44.70
C VAL A 759 -4.72 2.84 -45.72
N VAL A 760 -3.42 3.11 -45.60
CA VAL A 760 -2.35 2.45 -46.36
C VAL A 760 -1.53 1.60 -45.40
N ASP A 761 -1.52 0.29 -45.65
CA ASP A 761 -0.68 -0.71 -44.98
C ASP A 761 0.80 -0.54 -45.34
N GLN A 762 1.68 -0.66 -44.35
CA GLN A 762 3.10 -0.99 -44.54
C GLN A 762 3.52 -2.12 -43.59
N LEU A 763 3.96 -3.23 -44.19
CA LEU A 763 4.42 -4.48 -43.61
C LEU A 763 5.81 -4.35 -42.95
N LEU A 764 5.98 -4.99 -41.79
CA LEU A 764 7.27 -5.31 -41.17
C LEU A 764 7.64 -6.80 -41.43
N PRO A 765 8.93 -7.19 -41.44
CA PRO A 765 9.38 -8.49 -41.95
C PRO A 765 9.26 -9.63 -40.92
N SER A 766 9.05 -10.85 -41.44
CA SER A 766 8.99 -12.11 -40.70
C SER A 766 10.38 -12.61 -40.26
N GLU A 767 10.58 -12.80 -38.95
CA GLU A 767 11.68 -13.60 -38.41
C GLU A 767 11.36 -15.10 -38.36
N SER A 768 12.42 -15.89 -38.52
CA SER A 768 12.48 -17.31 -38.89
C SER A 768 11.82 -18.31 -37.94
N SER A 769 10.99 -19.19 -38.49
CA SER A 769 10.29 -20.29 -37.82
C SER A 769 11.14 -21.54 -37.51
N GLN A 770 12.46 -21.51 -37.75
CA GLN A 770 13.32 -22.68 -37.54
C GLN A 770 13.87 -22.82 -36.11
N THR A 771 14.05 -21.73 -35.36
CA THR A 771 14.59 -21.76 -33.98
C THR A 771 13.59 -22.28 -32.94
N PHE A 772 12.28 -22.27 -33.26
CA PHE A 772 11.22 -22.67 -32.33
C PHE A 772 10.96 -24.18 -32.26
N LEU A 773 11.38 -24.95 -33.27
CA LEU A 773 11.20 -26.41 -33.29
C LEU A 773 12.27 -27.13 -32.46
N ASP A 774 13.53 -26.68 -32.54
CA ASP A 774 14.64 -27.27 -31.77
C ASP A 774 14.47 -27.08 -30.25
N PHE A 775 13.92 -25.95 -29.82
CA PHE A 775 13.68 -25.67 -28.40
C PHE A 775 12.61 -26.59 -27.79
N ARG A 776 11.58 -26.97 -28.55
CA ARG A 776 10.51 -27.86 -28.07
C ARG A 776 10.97 -29.30 -27.92
N PHE A 777 11.85 -29.79 -28.81
CA PHE A 777 12.44 -31.12 -28.66
C PHE A 777 13.35 -31.23 -27.43
N TRP A 778 14.14 -30.18 -27.14
CA TRP A 778 15.00 -30.15 -25.97
C TRP A 778 14.20 -30.16 -24.66
N MET A 779 13.08 -29.43 -24.61
CA MET A 779 12.18 -29.43 -23.46
C MET A 779 11.52 -30.79 -23.23
N ILE A 780 11.09 -31.50 -24.27
CA ILE A 780 10.49 -32.84 -24.13
C ILE A 780 11.52 -33.85 -23.59
N PHE A 781 12.78 -33.77 -24.05
CA PHE A 781 13.86 -34.62 -23.55
C PHE A 781 14.21 -34.35 -22.07
N LEU A 782 14.24 -33.08 -21.67
CA LEU A 782 14.40 -32.66 -20.27
C LEU A 782 13.28 -33.18 -19.37
N TRP A 783 12.03 -33.10 -19.83
CA TRP A 783 10.88 -33.62 -19.08
C TRP A 783 10.92 -35.15 -18.95
N GLY A 784 11.24 -35.87 -20.03
CA GLY A 784 11.35 -37.33 -20.01
C GLY A 784 12.47 -37.83 -19.07
N SER A 785 13.63 -37.17 -19.09
CA SER A 785 14.77 -37.54 -18.23
C SER A 785 14.52 -37.24 -16.75
N SER A 786 13.80 -36.16 -16.43
CA SER A 786 13.45 -35.80 -15.05
C SER A 786 12.46 -36.80 -14.40
N VAL A 787 11.47 -37.27 -15.17
CA VAL A 787 10.51 -38.30 -14.69
C VAL A 787 11.21 -39.64 -14.44
N LEU A 788 12.13 -40.05 -15.32
CA LEU A 788 12.95 -41.25 -15.13
C LEU A 788 13.86 -41.13 -13.89
N GLY A 789 14.51 -39.98 -13.70
CA GLY A 789 15.34 -39.70 -12.53
C GLY A 789 14.55 -39.77 -11.22
N PHE A 790 13.36 -39.17 -11.19
CA PHE A 790 12.47 -39.23 -10.01
C PHE A 790 12.01 -40.66 -9.69
N GLY A 791 11.71 -41.47 -10.72
CA GLY A 791 11.37 -42.87 -10.57
C GLY A 791 12.48 -43.71 -9.93
N VAL A 792 13.74 -43.50 -10.34
CA VAL A 792 14.91 -44.20 -9.78
C VAL A 792 15.13 -43.82 -8.30
N VAL A 793 15.02 -42.53 -7.97
CA VAL A 793 15.16 -42.05 -6.58
C VAL A 793 14.08 -42.65 -5.68
N MET A 794 12.83 -42.70 -6.14
CA MET A 794 11.74 -43.34 -5.39
C MET A 794 11.96 -44.84 -5.20
N MET A 795 12.51 -45.54 -6.20
CA MET A 795 12.84 -46.96 -6.09
C MET A 795 13.92 -47.23 -5.03
N VAL A 796 14.93 -46.35 -4.92
CA VAL A 796 15.99 -46.45 -3.91
C VAL A 796 15.45 -46.18 -2.50
N ILE A 797 14.59 -45.17 -2.34
CA ILE A 797 13.95 -44.84 -1.05
C ILE A 797 13.03 -45.97 -0.58
N LEU A 798 12.26 -46.58 -1.50
CA LEU A 798 11.36 -47.69 -1.18
C LEU A 798 12.13 -48.99 -0.87
N ARG A 799 13.31 -49.21 -1.46
CA ARG A 799 14.20 -50.32 -1.09
C ARG A 799 14.87 -50.13 0.28
N GLY A 800 15.23 -48.90 0.64
CA GLY A 800 15.81 -48.57 1.95
C GLY A 800 14.86 -48.79 3.14
N LYS A 801 13.55 -48.66 2.94
CA LYS A 801 12.54 -48.87 4.00
C LYS A 801 12.22 -50.34 4.31
N ARG A 802 12.69 -51.31 3.51
CA ARG A 802 12.42 -52.75 3.73
C ARG A 802 13.42 -53.47 4.66
N GLN A 803 14.50 -52.82 5.11
CA GLN A 803 15.53 -53.47 5.94
C GLN A 803 15.48 -53.19 7.46
N LYS A 804 14.52 -52.41 7.98
CA LYS A 804 14.39 -52.14 9.42
C LYS A 804 13.09 -52.71 10.02
N LYS A 805 12.86 -54.02 9.92
CA LYS A 805 11.97 -54.76 10.85
C LYS A 805 12.44 -56.20 11.01
N ARG A 806 13.36 -56.44 11.96
CA ARG A 806 13.55 -57.78 12.54
C ARG A 806 14.14 -57.68 13.96
N GLY A 807 13.31 -58.05 14.95
CA GLY A 807 13.76 -58.65 16.21
C GLY A 807 13.66 -57.82 17.49
N LYS A 808 12.59 -58.03 18.28
CA LYS A 808 12.71 -58.70 19.60
C LYS A 808 11.34 -59.09 20.15
N LYS A 809 11.31 -60.30 20.71
CA LYS A 809 10.15 -61.10 21.15
C LYS A 809 9.53 -60.59 22.46
N SER A 810 8.24 -60.86 22.60
CA SER A 810 7.46 -60.76 23.84
C SER A 810 7.82 -61.86 24.85
N ARG A 811 7.59 -61.56 26.14
CA ARG A 811 7.19 -62.54 27.15
C ARG A 811 6.22 -61.89 28.13
N SER A 812 5.19 -62.63 28.47
CA SER A 812 4.00 -62.34 29.27
C SER A 812 4.27 -62.39 30.78
N VAL A 813 3.37 -61.80 31.59
CA VAL A 813 2.46 -62.50 32.54
C VAL A 813 1.64 -61.48 33.38
N SER A 814 0.31 -61.53 33.19
CA SER A 814 -0.83 -61.43 34.12
C SER A 814 -0.61 -61.06 35.61
N SER A 815 -1.38 -60.10 36.16
CA SER A 815 -2.64 -60.36 36.90
C SER A 815 -3.27 -59.11 37.54
N ARG A 816 -4.61 -59.01 37.37
CA ARG A 816 -5.68 -58.51 38.27
C ARG A 816 -5.40 -57.49 39.40
N GLY A 817 -6.27 -56.48 39.46
CA GLY A 817 -6.63 -55.76 40.68
C GLY A 817 -7.56 -54.56 40.44
N GLU A 818 -8.87 -54.81 40.31
CA GLU A 818 -9.92 -53.80 40.56
C GLU A 818 -10.03 -53.52 42.08
N PHE A 819 -10.33 -52.28 42.48
CA PHE A 819 -11.23 -51.86 43.60
C PHE A 819 -11.17 -50.31 43.66
N LYS A 820 -12.16 -49.58 43.13
CA LYS A 820 -13.42 -49.07 43.73
C LYS A 820 -13.30 -47.89 44.70
N GLU A 821 -14.02 -46.82 44.32
CA GLU A 821 -14.86 -45.87 45.09
C GLU A 821 -14.38 -45.33 46.45
N ASN A 822 -14.32 -44.00 46.57
CA ASN A 822 -15.23 -43.28 47.47
C ASN A 822 -15.26 -41.76 47.25
N LEU A 823 -16.48 -41.22 47.29
CA LEU A 823 -16.83 -39.81 47.46
C LEU A 823 -16.33 -39.24 48.80
N GLY A 824 -16.18 -37.91 48.87
CA GLY A 824 -16.36 -37.19 50.14
C GLY A 824 -15.69 -35.82 50.26
N ASN A 825 -16.46 -34.76 49.98
CA ASN A 825 -16.48 -33.44 50.63
C ASN A 825 -15.16 -32.78 51.09
N ARG A 826 -14.79 -31.69 50.41
CA ARG A 826 -14.92 -30.32 50.95
C ARG A 826 -14.80 -29.27 49.86
#